data_AF-A0A3D5K0I7-F1
#
_entry.id   AF-A0A3D5K0I7-F1
#
_cell.length_a   1.000
_cell.length_b   1.000
_cell.length_c   1.000
_cell.angle_alpha   90.00
_cell.angle_beta   90.00
_cell.angle_gamma   90.00
#
_symmetry.space_group_name_H-M   'P 1'
#
loop_
_entity.id
_entity.type
_entity.pdbx_description
1 polymer ?
#
loop_
_entity_poly.entity_id
_entity_poly.type
_entity_poly.pdbx_seq_one_letter_code
_entity_poly.pdbx_strand_id
1 'polypeptide(L)'
;PVLTSDGRTFPVEIRFGQYRNRDPITEQAADAVELILRNDSPGDILIFMPGMGEIRGTIGALSRRRLAEPVELIPLHGELPPADQDRAFGECKRRKVVVATNVAETSVTIDGIRHVIDSGLARVARFDSERGFGTLLIEEINRASADQRAGRAGRTAPGNCHRLWTESGHLNRPEHNTPEIHRTDLTEAVLMLHSAGIERAVDFDWLDKPEPAAIESAENLLRSLGALAKRLANGSGGLTEIGQAMLRLPMHPRFARMMIEGGRRGCVNEAALCAAFLSGRDILVRSARDDKKVQAAQEPFRDGAGSDFEVLIRAWQFARARRYNIDDCRAHGIHSGACREAEATFCQLLHLAKRHGMTTDENAEPDRSKATALRFCIISAFADQICVRRDTGTLHCTLPHGRSGTLVRESVVQQSPLLVVAEIRQVSARGNRAQTLLSMASAIELDWVRELFPDELTTQPECEFDPAPKRVEAFEITRFRDLELGRDRAREPDAKAAGQALARACLREWFKPKSFDHSIRLLINRLNWLCAARPDLEFPPLDEPAILNCLAAAFEGMTLAKQAAAANVKPVFRRHMPEAQWEWLDEFAPATIDWPDEQPKRLQYPEVSADKHGNVHPVELHVKLHECFRLAEHPTLCEGKHIVRFKLLNPKNKKIDFCDDWPTFKQREYPRIRKDLLAKFPGVGWV
;
A
#
# COMPACT_ATOMS: atom_id res chain seq x y z
N PRO A 1 -39.37 12.93 8.14
CA PRO A 1 -40.53 12.01 8.07
C PRO A 1 -40.30 11.03 6.92
N VAL A 2 -40.43 9.72 7.15
CA VAL A 2 -40.34 8.73 6.07
C VAL A 2 -41.72 8.62 5.43
N LEU A 3 -41.80 8.83 4.12
CA LEU A 3 -43.02 8.66 3.33
C LEU A 3 -42.84 7.44 2.43
N THR A 4 -43.67 6.42 2.61
CA THR A 4 -43.60 5.17 1.85
C THR A 4 -44.74 5.14 0.83
N SER A 5 -44.42 4.78 -0.43
CA SER A 5 -45.39 4.60 -1.51
C SER A 5 -45.14 3.25 -2.18
N ASP A 6 -45.96 2.26 -1.84
CA ASP A 6 -45.82 0.91 -2.38
C ASP A 6 -46.48 0.81 -3.77
N GLY A 7 -45.72 0.30 -4.75
CA GLY A 7 -46.28 -0.13 -6.04
C GLY A 7 -47.02 -1.46 -5.92
N ARG A 8 -47.76 -1.86 -6.95
CA ARG A 8 -48.32 -3.22 -7.02
C ARG A 8 -47.21 -4.20 -7.35
N THR A 9 -46.83 -5.03 -6.39
CA THR A 9 -45.91 -6.16 -6.56
C THR A 9 -46.67 -7.47 -6.47
N PHE A 10 -46.46 -8.35 -7.44
CA PHE A 10 -46.99 -9.71 -7.46
C PHE A 10 -45.99 -10.67 -6.80
N PRO A 11 -46.47 -11.80 -6.24
CA PRO A 11 -45.59 -12.78 -5.61
C PRO A 11 -44.60 -13.38 -6.61
N VAL A 12 -43.36 -13.57 -6.15
CA VAL A 12 -42.29 -14.21 -6.93
C VAL A 12 -41.82 -15.49 -6.23
N GLU A 13 -41.93 -16.64 -6.90
CA GLU A 13 -41.41 -17.91 -6.38
C GLU A 13 -39.89 -17.98 -6.57
N ILE A 14 -39.13 -18.17 -5.50
CA ILE A 14 -37.66 -18.26 -5.55
C ILE A 14 -37.22 -19.71 -5.60
N ARG A 15 -36.39 -20.07 -6.59
CA ARG A 15 -35.74 -21.37 -6.70
C ARG A 15 -34.24 -21.22 -6.67
N PHE A 16 -33.56 -22.01 -5.83
CA PHE A 16 -32.11 -22.02 -5.71
C PHE A 16 -31.47 -23.13 -6.54
N GLY A 17 -30.23 -22.89 -6.96
CA GLY A 17 -29.41 -23.85 -7.69
C GLY A 17 -28.92 -25.00 -6.82
N GLN A 18 -28.43 -26.06 -7.47
CA GLN A 18 -27.94 -27.26 -6.79
C GLN A 18 -26.52 -27.08 -6.27
N TYR A 19 -26.22 -27.72 -5.13
CA TYR A 19 -24.88 -27.76 -4.57
C TYR A 19 -23.92 -28.53 -5.50
N ARG A 20 -22.78 -27.93 -5.85
CA ARG A 20 -21.71 -28.46 -6.74
C ARG A 20 -22.00 -28.52 -8.25
N ASN A 21 -22.83 -27.63 -8.79
CA ASN A 21 -22.82 -27.44 -10.25
C ASN A 21 -21.48 -26.82 -10.69
N ARG A 22 -20.72 -27.55 -11.52
CA ARG A 22 -19.40 -27.14 -12.03
C ARG A 22 -19.45 -26.57 -13.44
N ASP A 23 -20.62 -26.57 -14.08
CA ASP A 23 -20.76 -26.02 -15.41
C ASP A 23 -20.57 -24.50 -15.40
N PRO A 24 -20.08 -23.90 -16.49
CA PRO A 24 -19.98 -22.46 -16.59
C PRO A 24 -21.33 -21.78 -16.33
N ILE A 25 -21.33 -20.62 -15.65
CA ILE A 25 -22.56 -19.89 -15.31
C ILE A 25 -23.46 -19.60 -16.52
N THR A 26 -22.83 -19.44 -17.70
CA THR A 26 -23.50 -19.22 -18.98
C THR A 26 -24.29 -20.44 -19.45
N GLU A 27 -23.80 -21.65 -19.18
CA GLU A 27 -24.49 -22.90 -19.49
C GLU A 27 -25.60 -23.18 -18.47
N GLN A 28 -25.35 -22.93 -17.18
CA GLN A 28 -26.37 -23.06 -16.13
C GLN A 28 -27.58 -22.14 -16.39
N ALA A 29 -27.33 -20.91 -16.84
CA ALA A 29 -28.39 -20.00 -17.24
C ALA A 29 -29.17 -20.51 -18.46
N ALA A 30 -28.48 -21.11 -19.43
CA ALA A 30 -29.12 -21.70 -20.60
C ALA A 30 -29.99 -22.93 -20.24
N ASP A 31 -29.54 -23.77 -19.30
CA ASP A 31 -30.34 -24.88 -18.75
C ASP A 31 -31.63 -24.37 -18.08
N ALA A 32 -31.52 -23.28 -17.31
CA ALA A 32 -32.68 -22.68 -16.65
C ALA A 32 -33.69 -22.11 -17.67
N VAL A 33 -33.23 -21.45 -18.73
CA VAL A 33 -34.11 -21.00 -19.85
C VAL A 33 -34.80 -22.20 -20.48
N GLU A 34 -34.06 -23.26 -20.81
CA GLU A 34 -34.60 -24.45 -21.45
C GLU A 34 -35.67 -25.12 -20.58
N LEU A 35 -35.47 -25.19 -19.26
CA LEU A 35 -36.46 -25.69 -18.31
C LEU A 35 -37.74 -24.84 -18.32
N ILE A 36 -37.62 -23.51 -18.32
CA ILE A 36 -38.77 -22.59 -18.36
C ILE A 36 -39.58 -22.80 -19.64
N LEU A 37 -38.92 -22.89 -20.79
CA LEU A 37 -39.56 -23.07 -22.09
C LEU A 37 -40.22 -24.46 -22.22
N ARG A 38 -39.57 -25.53 -21.73
CA ARG A 38 -40.14 -26.89 -21.75
C ARG A 38 -41.40 -27.03 -20.90
N ASN A 39 -41.51 -26.24 -19.83
CA ASN A 39 -42.66 -26.23 -18.95
C ASN A 39 -43.81 -25.33 -19.44
N ASP A 40 -43.69 -24.73 -20.65
CA ASP A 40 -44.67 -23.80 -21.24
C ASP A 40 -45.14 -22.70 -20.26
N SER A 41 -44.23 -22.24 -19.40
CA SER A 41 -44.55 -21.20 -18.42
C SER A 41 -44.72 -19.86 -19.15
N PRO A 42 -45.77 -19.06 -18.94
CA PRO A 42 -46.00 -17.84 -19.71
C PRO A 42 -45.09 -16.69 -19.28
N GLY A 43 -44.69 -15.84 -20.24
CA GLY A 43 -43.96 -14.59 -19.99
C GLY A 43 -42.50 -14.62 -20.45
N ASP A 44 -41.90 -13.42 -20.50
CA ASP A 44 -40.53 -13.22 -20.96
C ASP A 44 -39.51 -13.49 -19.85
N ILE A 45 -38.26 -13.70 -20.26
CA ILE A 45 -37.16 -14.11 -19.39
C ILE A 45 -36.09 -13.00 -19.33
N LEU A 46 -35.68 -12.65 -18.12
CA LEU A 46 -34.56 -11.74 -17.84
C LEU A 46 -33.44 -12.50 -17.15
N ILE A 47 -32.22 -12.45 -17.71
CA ILE A 47 -31.04 -13.12 -17.18
C ILE A 47 -30.03 -12.06 -16.71
N PHE A 48 -29.63 -12.10 -15.45
CA PHE A 48 -28.57 -11.22 -14.93
C PHE A 48 -27.19 -11.86 -15.05
N MET A 49 -26.29 -11.19 -15.76
CA MET A 49 -24.88 -11.58 -15.97
C MET A 49 -23.93 -10.45 -15.56
N PRO A 50 -22.71 -10.75 -15.09
CA PRO A 50 -21.80 -9.74 -14.56
C PRO A 50 -21.19 -8.82 -15.62
N GLY A 51 -21.17 -9.21 -16.90
CA GLY A 51 -20.60 -8.39 -17.97
C GLY A 51 -20.85 -8.93 -19.38
N MET A 52 -20.33 -8.21 -20.37
CA MET A 52 -20.56 -8.51 -21.79
C MET A 52 -20.03 -9.88 -22.23
N GLY A 53 -18.90 -10.33 -21.66
CA GLY A 53 -18.34 -11.64 -21.97
C GLY A 53 -19.32 -12.75 -21.61
N GLU A 54 -19.89 -12.68 -20.42
CA GLU A 54 -20.88 -13.62 -19.92
C GLU A 54 -22.23 -13.48 -20.65
N ILE A 55 -22.64 -12.25 -21.03
CA ILE A 55 -23.83 -12.02 -21.87
C ILE A 55 -23.68 -12.75 -23.20
N ARG A 56 -22.58 -12.51 -23.94
CA ARG A 56 -22.32 -13.18 -25.22
C ARG A 56 -22.18 -14.69 -25.07
N GLY A 57 -21.51 -15.14 -24.01
CA GLY A 57 -21.37 -16.56 -23.68
C GLY A 57 -22.72 -17.24 -23.48
N THR A 58 -23.65 -16.60 -22.76
CA THR A 58 -25.01 -17.10 -22.51
C THR A 58 -25.85 -17.13 -23.78
N ILE A 59 -25.84 -16.05 -24.57
CA ILE A 59 -26.53 -16.00 -25.88
C ILE A 59 -25.98 -17.09 -26.81
N GLY A 60 -24.66 -17.27 -26.83
CA GLY A 60 -24.01 -18.34 -27.60
C GLY A 60 -24.43 -19.73 -27.13
N ALA A 61 -24.51 -19.97 -25.81
CA ALA A 61 -24.99 -21.23 -25.24
C ALA A 61 -26.44 -21.52 -25.63
N LEU A 62 -27.32 -20.53 -25.53
CA LEU A 62 -28.72 -20.63 -25.95
C LEU A 62 -28.87 -20.89 -27.45
N SER A 63 -28.07 -20.22 -28.28
CA SER A 63 -28.13 -20.35 -29.74
C SER A 63 -27.70 -21.74 -30.24
N ARG A 64 -26.88 -22.47 -29.47
CA ARG A 64 -26.45 -23.83 -29.79
C ARG A 64 -27.49 -24.90 -29.39
N ARG A 65 -28.49 -24.54 -28.59
CA ARG A 65 -29.49 -25.48 -28.06
C ARG A 65 -30.72 -25.53 -28.95
N ARG A 66 -31.37 -26.70 -28.97
CA ARG A 66 -32.68 -26.86 -29.61
C ARG A 66 -33.78 -26.55 -28.59
N LEU A 67 -34.14 -25.28 -28.49
CA LEU A 67 -35.18 -24.80 -27.58
C LEU A 67 -36.57 -25.30 -28.01
N ALA A 68 -37.49 -25.40 -27.03
CA ALA A 68 -38.86 -25.89 -27.27
C ALA A 68 -39.69 -24.97 -28.19
N GLU A 69 -39.37 -23.67 -28.20
CA GLU A 69 -39.98 -22.66 -29.06
C GLU A 69 -38.92 -21.65 -29.56
N PRO A 70 -39.16 -20.94 -30.68
CA PRO A 70 -38.26 -19.89 -31.14
C PRO A 70 -38.37 -18.64 -30.25
N VAL A 71 -37.25 -18.20 -29.68
CA VAL A 71 -37.15 -17.01 -28.82
C VAL A 71 -36.32 -15.90 -29.47
N GLU A 72 -36.54 -14.66 -29.03
CA GLU A 72 -35.70 -13.51 -29.38
C GLU A 72 -34.64 -13.29 -28.29
N LEU A 73 -33.35 -13.42 -28.63
CA LEU A 73 -32.23 -13.24 -27.70
C LEU A 73 -31.73 -11.80 -27.77
N ILE A 74 -31.85 -11.06 -26.66
CA ILE A 74 -31.56 -9.61 -26.62
C ILE A 74 -30.47 -9.32 -25.58
N PRO A 75 -29.27 -8.85 -25.97
CA PRO A 75 -28.28 -8.37 -25.02
C PRO A 75 -28.70 -7.01 -24.46
N LEU A 76 -28.42 -6.75 -23.17
CA LEU A 76 -28.66 -5.43 -22.56
C LEU A 76 -27.52 -5.03 -21.60
N HIS A 77 -26.71 -4.06 -21.96
CA HIS A 77 -25.67 -3.51 -21.10
C HIS A 77 -25.42 -2.03 -21.43
N GLY A 78 -24.84 -1.28 -20.48
CA GLY A 78 -24.69 0.17 -20.60
C GLY A 78 -23.86 0.66 -21.79
N GLU A 79 -22.94 -0.16 -22.30
CA GLU A 79 -22.12 0.17 -23.49
C GLU A 79 -22.83 -0.06 -24.85
N LEU A 80 -24.08 -0.54 -24.87
CA LEU A 80 -24.82 -0.71 -26.14
C LEU A 80 -25.24 0.65 -26.72
N PRO A 81 -25.28 0.81 -28.06
CA PRO A 81 -25.93 1.96 -28.69
C PRO A 81 -27.38 2.10 -28.20
N PRO A 82 -27.91 3.34 -28.02
CA PRO A 82 -29.27 3.55 -27.52
C PRO A 82 -30.35 2.76 -28.29
N ALA A 83 -30.26 2.75 -29.62
CA ALA A 83 -31.19 2.01 -30.47
C ALA A 83 -31.18 0.49 -30.22
N ASP A 84 -30.05 -0.09 -29.80
CA ASP A 84 -29.95 -1.50 -29.46
C ASP A 84 -30.49 -1.78 -28.05
N GLN A 85 -30.36 -0.82 -27.12
CA GLN A 85 -30.98 -0.92 -25.79
C GLN A 85 -32.51 -0.88 -25.89
N ASP A 86 -33.04 -0.03 -26.77
CA ASP A 86 -34.49 0.12 -26.99
C ASP A 86 -35.17 -1.19 -27.42
N ARG A 87 -34.43 -2.10 -28.06
CA ARG A 87 -34.94 -3.42 -28.43
C ARG A 87 -35.40 -4.24 -27.23
N ALA A 88 -34.80 -4.05 -26.05
CA ALA A 88 -35.23 -4.76 -24.84
C ALA A 88 -36.63 -4.30 -24.38
N PHE A 89 -36.97 -3.03 -24.61
CA PHE A 89 -38.26 -2.42 -24.25
C PHE A 89 -39.33 -2.62 -25.30
N GLY A 90 -38.94 -2.80 -26.56
CA GLY A 90 -39.88 -3.03 -27.67
C GLY A 90 -40.76 -4.27 -27.49
N GLU A 91 -41.93 -4.23 -28.12
CA GLU A 91 -42.78 -5.40 -28.30
C GLU A 91 -42.12 -6.39 -29.27
N CYS A 92 -42.22 -7.68 -28.95
CA CYS A 92 -41.70 -8.76 -29.79
C CYS A 92 -42.81 -9.76 -30.10
N LYS A 93 -42.84 -10.26 -31.35
CA LYS A 93 -43.79 -11.31 -31.76
C LYS A 93 -43.45 -12.68 -31.17
N ARG A 94 -42.19 -12.86 -30.74
CA ARG A 94 -41.66 -14.05 -30.08
C ARG A 94 -41.32 -13.68 -28.65
N ARG A 95 -41.30 -14.68 -27.77
CA ARG A 95 -40.87 -14.52 -26.38
C ARG A 95 -39.46 -13.94 -26.32
N LYS A 96 -39.27 -12.94 -25.46
CA LYS A 96 -37.98 -12.29 -25.24
C LYS A 96 -37.17 -13.04 -24.18
N VAL A 97 -35.89 -13.23 -24.46
CA VAL A 97 -34.88 -13.61 -23.47
C VAL A 97 -33.84 -12.50 -23.45
N VAL A 98 -33.99 -11.61 -22.47
CA VAL A 98 -33.08 -10.47 -22.28
C VAL A 98 -31.94 -10.91 -21.37
N VAL A 99 -30.69 -10.78 -21.84
CA VAL A 99 -29.49 -11.10 -21.05
C VAL A 99 -28.79 -9.80 -20.70
N ALA A 100 -28.86 -9.41 -19.44
CA ALA A 100 -28.56 -8.07 -18.97
C ALA A 100 -27.51 -7.99 -17.86
N THR A 101 -26.83 -6.84 -17.72
CA THR A 101 -26.10 -6.49 -16.50
C THR A 101 -27.05 -5.90 -15.43
N ASN A 102 -26.48 -5.37 -14.35
CA ASN A 102 -27.20 -4.60 -13.32
C ASN A 102 -27.93 -3.34 -13.85
N VAL A 103 -27.79 -2.98 -15.13
CA VAL A 103 -28.62 -1.93 -15.77
C VAL A 103 -30.12 -2.21 -15.65
N ALA A 104 -30.51 -3.48 -15.62
CA ALA A 104 -31.90 -3.90 -15.43
C ALA A 104 -32.35 -4.00 -13.95
N GLU A 105 -31.45 -3.78 -12.98
CA GLU A 105 -31.69 -3.97 -11.54
C GLU A 105 -32.45 -2.82 -10.89
N THR A 106 -32.20 -1.57 -11.31
CA THR A 106 -32.77 -0.36 -10.69
C THR A 106 -33.45 0.55 -11.72
N SER A 107 -32.71 0.98 -12.75
CA SER A 107 -33.07 2.15 -13.57
C SER A 107 -34.10 1.92 -14.69
N VAL A 108 -34.56 0.68 -14.90
CA VAL A 108 -35.19 0.28 -16.15
C VAL A 108 -36.29 -0.76 -15.93
N THR A 109 -37.48 -0.61 -16.53
CA THR A 109 -38.56 -1.62 -16.50
C THR A 109 -38.69 -2.29 -17.85
N ILE A 110 -38.51 -3.60 -17.93
CA ILE A 110 -38.78 -4.37 -19.14
C ILE A 110 -40.17 -4.99 -19.01
N ASP A 111 -41.07 -4.65 -19.92
CA ASP A 111 -42.41 -5.20 -19.95
C ASP A 111 -42.41 -6.67 -20.38
N GLY A 112 -43.32 -7.45 -19.78
CA GLY A 112 -43.52 -8.87 -20.09
C GLY A 112 -42.68 -9.85 -19.26
N ILE A 113 -41.69 -9.38 -18.50
CA ILE A 113 -40.83 -10.25 -17.68
C ILE A 113 -41.66 -10.92 -16.57
N ARG A 114 -41.65 -12.26 -16.57
CA ARG A 114 -42.20 -13.10 -15.48
C ARG A 114 -41.18 -14.11 -14.95
N HIS A 115 -40.06 -14.26 -15.63
CA HIS A 115 -39.00 -15.17 -15.23
C HIS A 115 -37.68 -14.41 -15.09
N VAL A 116 -37.05 -14.50 -13.93
CA VAL A 116 -35.69 -14.00 -13.71
C VAL A 116 -34.75 -15.18 -13.52
N ILE A 117 -33.59 -15.13 -14.16
CA ILE A 117 -32.48 -16.04 -13.91
C ILE A 117 -31.31 -15.18 -13.42
N ASP A 118 -30.85 -15.39 -12.19
CA ASP A 118 -29.81 -14.57 -11.59
C ASP A 118 -28.53 -15.37 -11.42
N SER A 119 -27.44 -14.91 -12.03
CA SER A 119 -26.10 -15.48 -11.81
C SER A 119 -25.60 -15.25 -10.39
N GLY A 120 -26.15 -14.27 -9.67
CA GLY A 120 -25.70 -13.88 -8.34
C GLY A 120 -24.37 -13.13 -8.35
N LEU A 121 -23.92 -12.70 -9.53
CA LEU A 121 -22.66 -12.00 -9.73
C LEU A 121 -22.90 -10.60 -10.31
N ALA A 122 -22.00 -9.68 -10.00
CA ALA A 122 -21.94 -8.36 -10.60
C ALA A 122 -20.48 -7.92 -10.75
N ARG A 123 -20.23 -7.04 -11.73
CA ARG A 123 -18.95 -6.36 -11.85
C ARG A 123 -19.01 -5.06 -11.05
N VAL A 124 -18.18 -4.94 -10.02
CA VAL A 124 -18.18 -3.84 -9.05
C VAL A 124 -16.85 -3.09 -9.11
N ALA A 125 -16.91 -1.76 -9.14
CA ALA A 125 -15.73 -0.91 -9.03
C ALA A 125 -15.20 -0.93 -7.59
N ARG A 126 -13.90 -1.20 -7.45
CA ARG A 126 -13.14 -1.20 -6.20
C ARG A 126 -11.92 -0.31 -6.34
N PHE A 127 -11.74 0.63 -5.43
CA PHE A 127 -10.55 1.44 -5.31
C PHE A 127 -9.60 0.84 -4.29
N ASP A 128 -8.33 0.81 -4.66
CA ASP A 128 -7.25 0.36 -3.80
C ASP A 128 -6.43 1.58 -3.36
N SER A 129 -6.57 1.97 -2.09
CA SER A 129 -6.00 3.20 -1.53
C SER A 129 -4.47 3.18 -1.46
N GLU A 130 -3.83 2.01 -1.35
CA GLU A 130 -2.37 1.88 -1.37
C GLU A 130 -1.81 2.04 -2.79
N ARG A 131 -2.64 1.76 -3.80
CA ARG A 131 -2.21 1.61 -5.19
C ARG A 131 -2.73 2.71 -6.12
N GLY A 132 -3.73 3.47 -5.69
CA GLY A 132 -4.17 4.72 -6.32
C GLY A 132 -4.95 4.55 -7.62
N PHE A 133 -5.64 3.42 -7.83
CA PHE A 133 -6.51 3.22 -9.00
C PHE A 133 -7.72 2.34 -8.67
N GLY A 134 -8.78 2.50 -9.48
CA GLY A 134 -9.98 1.67 -9.46
C GLY A 134 -9.85 0.43 -10.36
N THR A 135 -10.33 -0.72 -9.90
CA THR A 135 -10.43 -1.96 -10.67
C THR A 135 -11.87 -2.48 -10.67
N LEU A 136 -12.25 -3.23 -11.69
CA LEU A 136 -13.57 -3.85 -11.80
C LEU A 136 -13.47 -5.35 -11.46
N LEU A 137 -13.92 -5.73 -10.26
CA LEU A 137 -13.95 -7.12 -9.81
C LEU A 137 -15.31 -7.75 -10.05
N ILE A 138 -15.33 -9.04 -10.38
CA ILE A 138 -16.58 -9.82 -10.34
C ILE A 138 -16.76 -10.30 -8.91
N GLU A 139 -17.85 -9.91 -8.28
CA GLU A 139 -18.18 -10.21 -6.90
C GLU A 139 -19.60 -10.79 -6.78
N GLU A 140 -19.86 -11.48 -5.68
CA GLU A 140 -21.20 -11.91 -5.32
C GLU A 140 -22.07 -10.70 -4.93
N ILE A 141 -23.30 -10.65 -5.46
CA ILE A 141 -24.27 -9.64 -5.03
C ILE A 141 -24.74 -9.88 -3.60
N ASN A 142 -25.08 -8.81 -2.90
CA ASN A 142 -25.74 -8.85 -1.60
C ASN A 142 -27.21 -9.34 -1.71
N ARG A 143 -27.85 -9.60 -0.58
CA ARG A 143 -29.24 -10.10 -0.51
C ARG A 143 -30.25 -9.07 -1.03
N ALA A 144 -30.14 -7.80 -0.66
CA ALA A 144 -31.05 -6.75 -1.14
C ALA A 144 -31.04 -6.60 -2.68
N SER A 145 -29.87 -6.65 -3.32
CA SER A 145 -29.74 -6.67 -4.79
C SER A 145 -30.37 -7.93 -5.39
N ALA A 146 -30.16 -9.10 -4.78
CA ALA A 146 -30.79 -10.34 -5.24
C ALA A 146 -32.32 -10.30 -5.12
N ASP A 147 -32.86 -9.59 -4.13
CA ASP A 147 -34.30 -9.42 -3.93
C ASP A 147 -34.87 -8.38 -4.92
N GLN A 148 -34.14 -7.29 -5.21
CA GLN A 148 -34.50 -6.34 -6.27
C GLN A 148 -34.52 -6.99 -7.66
N ARG A 149 -33.53 -7.84 -7.96
CA ARG A 149 -33.47 -8.64 -9.19
C ARG A 149 -34.64 -9.61 -9.28
N ALA A 150 -34.92 -10.35 -8.22
CA ALA A 150 -36.07 -11.26 -8.17
C ALA A 150 -37.40 -10.52 -8.37
N GLY A 151 -37.55 -9.34 -7.75
CA GLY A 151 -38.72 -8.48 -7.90
C GLY A 151 -39.02 -8.04 -9.33
N ARG A 152 -38.05 -8.15 -10.26
CA ARG A 152 -38.29 -7.88 -11.69
C ARG A 152 -39.25 -8.88 -12.34
N ALA A 153 -39.34 -10.10 -11.82
CA ALA A 153 -40.32 -11.09 -12.25
C ALA A 153 -41.75 -10.79 -11.76
N GLY A 154 -41.92 -9.97 -10.72
CA GLY A 154 -43.19 -9.73 -10.04
C GLY A 154 -43.85 -8.38 -10.36
N ARG A 155 -43.46 -7.72 -11.45
CA ARG A 155 -43.95 -6.36 -11.77
C ARG A 155 -45.32 -6.32 -12.43
N THR A 156 -45.61 -7.27 -13.31
CA THR A 156 -46.85 -7.26 -14.12
C THR A 156 -47.81 -8.40 -13.74
N ALA A 157 -47.29 -9.51 -13.24
CA ALA A 157 -48.03 -10.71 -12.85
C ALA A 157 -47.16 -11.55 -11.90
N PRO A 158 -47.70 -12.60 -11.27
CA PRO A 158 -46.89 -13.57 -10.53
C PRO A 158 -45.80 -14.16 -11.43
N GLY A 159 -44.61 -14.35 -10.86
CA GLY A 159 -43.44 -14.78 -11.61
C GLY A 159 -42.50 -15.66 -10.79
N ASN A 160 -41.41 -16.09 -11.41
CA ASN A 160 -40.42 -16.99 -10.78
C ASN A 160 -39.00 -16.41 -10.92
N CYS A 161 -38.16 -16.62 -9.92
CA CYS A 161 -36.75 -16.27 -9.95
C CYS A 161 -35.88 -17.51 -9.70
N HIS A 162 -35.05 -17.86 -10.67
CA HIS A 162 -34.07 -18.93 -10.61
C HIS A 162 -32.70 -18.35 -10.23
N ARG A 163 -32.27 -18.58 -9.00
CA ARG A 163 -30.94 -18.19 -8.50
C ARG A 163 -29.95 -19.30 -8.79
N LEU A 164 -28.88 -19.01 -9.51
CA LEU A 164 -27.87 -20.01 -9.93
C LEU A 164 -26.87 -20.38 -8.81
N TRP A 165 -27.21 -20.10 -7.55
CA TRP A 165 -26.43 -20.45 -6.37
C TRP A 165 -27.34 -21.12 -5.32
N THR A 166 -26.73 -21.75 -4.31
CA THR A 166 -27.47 -22.50 -3.28
C THR A 166 -28.13 -21.58 -2.26
N GLU A 167 -29.17 -22.07 -1.59
CA GLU A 167 -29.82 -21.37 -0.49
C GLU A 167 -28.84 -21.04 0.65
N SER A 168 -27.97 -21.99 1.02
CA SER A 168 -26.90 -21.76 1.99
C SER A 168 -25.93 -20.64 1.57
N GLY A 169 -25.57 -20.59 0.28
CA GLY A 169 -24.76 -19.51 -0.29
C GLY A 169 -25.50 -18.18 -0.27
N HIS A 170 -26.84 -18.19 -0.36
CA HIS A 170 -27.64 -16.99 -0.25
C HIS A 170 -27.64 -16.41 1.17
N LEU A 171 -27.82 -17.27 2.18
CA LEU A 171 -27.85 -16.86 3.59
C LEU A 171 -26.50 -16.28 4.07
N ASN A 172 -25.39 -16.71 3.46
CA ASN A 172 -24.06 -16.21 3.77
C ASN A 172 -23.72 -14.88 3.09
N ARG A 173 -24.57 -14.36 2.19
CA ARG A 173 -24.33 -13.07 1.53
C ARG A 173 -24.64 -11.91 2.48
N PRO A 174 -23.89 -10.80 2.37
CA PRO A 174 -24.20 -9.59 3.14
C PRO A 174 -25.61 -9.10 2.77
N GLU A 175 -26.29 -8.46 3.72
CA GLU A 175 -27.65 -7.96 3.51
C GLU A 175 -27.68 -6.77 2.55
N HIS A 176 -26.73 -5.84 2.71
CA HIS A 176 -26.60 -4.64 1.90
C HIS A 176 -25.21 -4.54 1.27
N ASN A 177 -25.10 -3.76 0.19
CA ASN A 177 -23.81 -3.42 -0.40
C ASN A 177 -22.99 -2.57 0.57
N THR A 178 -21.67 -2.76 0.56
CA THR A 178 -20.75 -1.74 1.06
C THR A 178 -21.04 -0.41 0.31
N PRO A 179 -21.27 0.71 1.01
CA PRO A 179 -21.53 1.99 0.35
C PRO A 179 -20.39 2.39 -0.58
N GLU A 180 -20.71 3.12 -1.65
CA GLU A 180 -19.73 3.50 -2.68
C GLU A 180 -18.53 4.26 -2.11
N ILE A 181 -18.78 5.15 -1.15
CA ILE A 181 -17.77 5.95 -0.46
C ILE A 181 -16.68 5.14 0.25
N HIS A 182 -16.93 3.87 0.58
CA HIS A 182 -15.96 2.97 1.19
C HIS A 182 -15.16 2.14 0.17
N ARG A 183 -15.49 2.25 -1.12
CA ARG A 183 -14.94 1.36 -2.16
C ARG A 183 -14.54 2.08 -3.44
N THR A 184 -14.62 3.41 -3.52
CA THR A 184 -14.19 4.20 -4.67
C THR A 184 -13.13 5.23 -4.29
N ASP A 185 -12.52 5.83 -5.31
CA ASP A 185 -11.56 6.92 -5.12
C ASP A 185 -12.31 8.17 -4.65
N LEU A 186 -11.83 8.78 -3.57
CA LEU A 186 -12.43 9.98 -2.98
C LEU A 186 -11.76 11.28 -3.46
N THR A 187 -10.73 11.21 -4.29
CA THR A 187 -9.91 12.36 -4.70
C THR A 187 -10.73 13.49 -5.32
N GLU A 188 -11.70 13.17 -6.19
CA GLU A 188 -12.59 14.16 -6.78
C GLU A 188 -13.53 14.79 -5.75
N ALA A 189 -14.19 13.97 -4.93
CA ALA A 189 -15.10 14.44 -3.89
C ALA A 189 -14.38 15.32 -2.85
N VAL A 190 -13.18 14.91 -2.42
CA VAL A 190 -12.34 15.67 -1.50
C VAL A 190 -11.94 17.02 -2.11
N LEU A 191 -11.56 17.06 -3.39
CA LEU A 191 -11.26 18.33 -4.07
C LEU A 191 -12.47 19.26 -4.08
N MET A 192 -13.67 18.73 -4.34
CA MET A 192 -14.91 19.51 -4.27
C MET A 192 -15.19 20.05 -2.86
N LEU A 193 -14.98 19.25 -1.81
CA LEU A 193 -15.16 19.72 -0.42
C LEU A 193 -14.19 20.85 -0.07
N HIS A 194 -12.92 20.72 -0.43
CA HIS A 194 -11.92 21.80 -0.24
C HIS A 194 -12.32 23.07 -1.00
N SER A 195 -12.90 22.93 -2.21
CA SER A 195 -13.43 24.06 -2.98
C SER A 195 -14.62 24.76 -2.31
N ALA A 196 -15.41 24.02 -1.52
CA ALA A 196 -16.53 24.54 -0.74
C ALA A 196 -16.09 25.16 0.60
N GLY A 197 -14.78 25.25 0.88
CA GLY A 197 -14.23 25.83 2.11
C GLY A 197 -14.12 24.85 3.28
N ILE A 198 -14.27 23.55 3.03
CA ILE A 198 -14.10 22.51 4.07
C ILE A 198 -12.61 22.17 4.17
N GLU A 199 -11.94 22.62 5.24
CA GLU A 199 -10.49 22.46 5.41
C GLU A 199 -10.04 21.02 5.69
N ARG A 200 -10.90 20.22 6.34
CA ARG A 200 -10.62 18.82 6.66
C ARG A 200 -11.79 17.96 6.21
N ALA A 201 -11.62 17.22 5.12
CA ALA A 201 -12.69 16.37 4.59
C ALA A 201 -13.12 15.25 5.57
N VAL A 202 -12.24 14.88 6.52
CA VAL A 202 -12.54 13.92 7.60
C VAL A 202 -13.57 14.44 8.62
N ASP A 203 -13.78 15.75 8.70
CA ASP A 203 -14.74 16.37 9.61
C ASP A 203 -16.11 16.60 8.96
N PHE A 204 -16.23 16.40 7.65
CA PHE A 204 -17.49 16.58 6.95
C PHE A 204 -18.55 15.59 7.46
N ASP A 205 -19.80 16.04 7.51
CA ASP A 205 -20.94 15.27 8.01
C ASP A 205 -21.45 14.31 6.92
N TRP A 206 -20.71 13.23 6.72
CA TRP A 206 -21.04 12.19 5.75
C TRP A 206 -22.21 11.32 6.23
N LEU A 207 -23.09 10.90 5.31
CA LEU A 207 -24.12 9.89 5.60
C LEU A 207 -23.50 8.56 6.06
N ASP A 208 -22.55 8.06 5.27
CA ASP A 208 -21.66 6.95 5.61
C ASP A 208 -20.23 7.49 5.61
N LYS A 209 -19.56 7.51 6.76
CA LYS A 209 -18.25 8.16 6.89
C LYS A 209 -17.13 7.31 6.29
N PRO A 210 -16.34 7.80 5.32
CA PRO A 210 -15.23 7.05 4.76
C PRO A 210 -14.14 6.78 5.80
N GLU A 211 -13.31 5.77 5.53
CA GLU A 211 -12.13 5.50 6.36
C GLU A 211 -11.19 6.72 6.34
N PRO A 212 -10.68 7.17 7.51
CA PRO A 212 -9.77 8.32 7.57
C PRO A 212 -8.55 8.19 6.65
N ALA A 213 -8.02 6.97 6.50
CA ALA A 213 -6.89 6.68 5.61
C ALA A 213 -7.21 6.92 4.12
N ALA A 214 -8.46 6.67 3.69
CA ALA A 214 -8.88 6.93 2.32
C ALA A 214 -8.93 8.43 2.01
N ILE A 215 -9.41 9.23 2.98
CA ILE A 215 -9.43 10.69 2.89
C ILE A 215 -8.01 11.24 2.88
N GLU A 216 -7.14 10.75 3.77
CA GLU A 216 -5.74 11.16 3.84
C GLU A 216 -4.99 10.84 2.53
N SER A 217 -5.23 9.66 1.95
CA SER A 217 -4.67 9.28 0.65
C SER A 217 -5.13 10.22 -0.47
N ALA A 218 -6.43 10.55 -0.52
CA ALA A 218 -6.98 11.52 -1.46
C ALA A 218 -6.35 12.92 -1.30
N GLU A 219 -6.24 13.43 -0.07
CA GLU A 219 -5.60 14.73 0.20
C GLU A 219 -4.10 14.72 -0.17
N ASN A 220 -3.39 13.64 0.12
CA ASN A 220 -1.97 13.47 -0.25
C ASN A 220 -1.80 13.45 -1.77
N LEU A 221 -2.69 12.78 -2.50
CA LEU A 221 -2.71 12.80 -3.95
C LEU A 221 -2.98 14.23 -4.46
N LEU A 222 -3.98 14.93 -3.94
CA LEU A 222 -4.27 16.31 -4.34
C LEU A 222 -3.10 17.26 -4.08
N ARG A 223 -2.37 17.10 -2.97
CA ARG A 223 -1.12 17.84 -2.72
C ARG A 223 -0.04 17.46 -3.74
N SER A 224 0.12 16.17 -4.03
CA SER A 224 1.07 15.69 -5.05
C SER A 224 0.77 16.22 -6.45
N LEU A 225 -0.50 16.46 -6.77
CA LEU A 225 -0.92 17.05 -8.03
C LEU A 225 -0.79 18.58 -8.06
N GLY A 226 -0.43 19.19 -6.92
CA GLY A 226 -0.38 20.63 -6.73
C GLY A 226 -1.76 21.28 -6.63
N ALA A 227 -2.83 20.51 -6.41
CA ALA A 227 -4.20 21.01 -6.27
C ALA A 227 -4.45 21.66 -4.90
N LEU A 228 -3.78 21.15 -3.86
CA LEU A 228 -3.78 21.70 -2.51
C LEU A 228 -2.36 22.20 -2.15
N ALA A 229 -2.28 23.30 -1.42
CA ALA A 229 -1.01 23.82 -0.92
C ALA A 229 -0.36 22.87 0.10
N LYS A 230 0.96 23.05 0.35
CA LYS A 230 1.64 22.36 1.46
C LYS A 230 0.94 22.70 2.79
N ARG A 231 0.90 21.72 3.70
CA ARG A 231 0.19 21.85 4.98
C ARG A 231 0.86 22.95 5.82
N LEU A 232 0.11 23.97 6.21
CA LEU A 232 0.56 24.96 7.19
C LEU A 232 0.59 24.32 8.59
N ALA A 233 1.31 24.94 9.53
CA ALA A 233 1.45 24.43 10.91
C ALA A 233 0.11 24.28 11.67
N ASN A 234 -0.95 24.97 11.21
CA ASN A 234 -2.31 24.85 11.73
C ASN A 234 -3.13 23.70 11.09
N GLY A 235 -2.53 22.92 10.18
CA GLY A 235 -3.18 21.80 9.51
C GLY A 235 -3.96 22.15 8.24
N SER A 236 -4.16 23.44 7.93
CA SER A 236 -4.86 23.92 6.73
C SER A 236 -3.93 23.93 5.51
N GLY A 237 -4.45 23.62 4.33
CA GLY A 237 -3.75 23.80 3.06
C GLY A 237 -4.77 24.15 1.99
N GLY A 238 -4.83 25.42 1.62
CA GLY A 238 -5.85 25.95 0.71
C GLY A 238 -5.75 25.40 -0.72
N LEU A 239 -6.84 25.54 -1.46
CA LEU A 239 -6.93 25.23 -2.88
C LEU A 239 -6.00 26.16 -3.68
N THR A 240 -5.19 25.59 -4.58
CA THR A 240 -4.28 26.36 -5.45
C THR A 240 -4.97 26.78 -6.74
N GLU A 241 -4.33 27.62 -7.56
CA GLU A 241 -4.80 27.94 -8.92
C GLU A 241 -4.93 26.69 -9.80
N ILE A 242 -4.03 25.71 -9.62
CA ILE A 242 -4.10 24.42 -10.32
C ILE A 242 -5.33 23.65 -9.84
N GLY A 243 -5.60 23.61 -8.53
CA GLY A 243 -6.79 22.96 -7.97
C GLY A 243 -8.10 23.61 -8.47
N GLN A 244 -8.13 24.93 -8.56
CA GLN A 244 -9.26 25.67 -9.15
C GLN A 244 -9.47 25.34 -10.63
N ALA A 245 -8.38 25.22 -11.40
CA ALA A 245 -8.45 24.82 -12.80
C ALA A 245 -8.94 23.37 -12.96
N MET A 246 -8.54 22.45 -12.06
CA MET A 246 -8.99 21.06 -12.10
C MET A 246 -10.50 20.92 -11.92
N LEU A 247 -11.11 21.70 -11.02
CA LEU A 247 -12.57 21.69 -10.78
C LEU A 247 -13.40 22.04 -12.01
N ARG A 248 -12.80 22.71 -13.00
CA ARG A 248 -13.47 23.06 -14.26
C ARG A 248 -13.55 21.87 -15.23
N LEU A 249 -12.76 20.83 -15.01
CA LEU A 249 -12.71 19.64 -15.85
C LEU A 249 -13.44 18.48 -15.13
N PRO A 250 -14.62 18.03 -15.61
CA PRO A 250 -15.38 16.92 -15.00
C PRO A 250 -14.71 15.57 -15.28
N MET A 251 -13.56 15.34 -14.64
CA MET A 251 -12.76 14.12 -14.74
C MET A 251 -11.91 13.96 -13.48
N HIS A 252 -11.32 12.77 -13.35
CA HIS A 252 -10.41 12.48 -12.26
C HIS A 252 -9.26 13.53 -12.17
N PRO A 253 -8.89 14.02 -10.97
CA PRO A 253 -7.89 15.08 -10.80
C PRO A 253 -6.53 14.81 -11.45
N ARG A 254 -6.10 13.55 -11.59
CA ARG A 254 -4.88 13.19 -12.36
C ARG A 254 -5.00 13.59 -13.83
N PHE A 255 -6.11 13.27 -14.47
CA PHE A 255 -6.33 13.59 -15.89
C PHE A 255 -6.54 15.09 -16.08
N ALA A 256 -7.23 15.74 -15.14
CA ALA A 256 -7.35 17.19 -15.12
C ALA A 256 -5.97 17.86 -15.04
N ARG A 257 -5.08 17.39 -14.15
CA ARG A 257 -3.70 17.87 -14.04
C ARG A 257 -2.91 17.72 -15.34
N MET A 258 -3.04 16.55 -15.99
CA MET A 258 -2.39 16.23 -17.25
C MET A 258 -2.85 17.16 -18.38
N MET A 259 -4.16 17.41 -18.48
CA MET A 259 -4.75 18.33 -19.47
C MET A 259 -4.30 19.77 -19.25
N ILE A 260 -4.25 20.23 -17.99
CA ILE A 260 -3.76 21.57 -17.64
C ILE A 260 -2.28 21.74 -18.04
N GLU A 261 -1.44 20.73 -17.80
CA GLU A 261 -0.04 20.75 -18.25
C GLU A 261 0.05 20.74 -19.78
N GLY A 262 -0.80 19.97 -20.44
CA GLY A 262 -0.90 19.93 -21.91
C GLY A 262 -1.24 21.29 -22.50
N GLY A 263 -2.11 22.05 -21.84
CA GLY A 263 -2.42 23.44 -22.20
C GLY A 263 -1.21 24.36 -22.10
N ARG A 264 -0.43 24.25 -21.01
CA ARG A 264 0.78 25.06 -20.79
C ARG A 264 1.89 24.76 -21.79
N ARG A 265 2.04 23.50 -22.21
CA ARG A 265 3.11 23.04 -23.11
C ARG A 265 2.69 22.93 -24.57
N GLY A 266 1.43 23.25 -24.90
CA GLY A 266 0.89 23.17 -26.25
C GLY A 266 0.90 21.74 -26.80
N CYS A 267 0.49 20.76 -25.98
CA CYS A 267 0.32 19.35 -26.32
C CYS A 267 -0.99 18.77 -25.74
N VAL A 268 -2.07 19.55 -25.82
CA VAL A 268 -3.40 19.17 -25.31
C VAL A 268 -3.94 17.94 -26.01
N ASN A 269 -3.70 17.79 -27.32
CA ASN A 269 -4.17 16.64 -28.09
C ASN A 269 -3.52 15.34 -27.61
N GLU A 270 -2.20 15.36 -27.38
CA GLU A 270 -1.46 14.23 -26.84
C GLU A 270 -1.95 13.87 -25.44
N ALA A 271 -2.12 14.88 -24.57
CA ALA A 271 -2.64 14.70 -23.21
C ALA A 271 -4.07 14.12 -23.19
N ALA A 272 -4.96 14.64 -24.04
CA ALA A 272 -6.34 14.19 -24.16
C ALA A 272 -6.42 12.73 -24.63
N LEU A 273 -5.61 12.36 -25.63
CA LEU A 273 -5.60 10.98 -26.12
C LEU A 273 -5.03 10.02 -25.06
N CYS A 274 -4.02 10.45 -24.29
CA CYS A 274 -3.50 9.66 -23.17
C CYS A 274 -4.54 9.49 -22.06
N ALA A 275 -5.31 10.54 -21.72
CA ALA A 275 -6.42 10.43 -20.78
C ALA A 275 -7.51 9.47 -21.28
N ALA A 276 -7.80 9.47 -22.60
CA ALA A 276 -8.73 8.54 -23.21
C ALA A 276 -8.25 7.08 -23.10
N PHE A 277 -6.96 6.81 -23.33
CA PHE A 277 -6.40 5.47 -23.13
C PHE A 277 -6.47 5.00 -21.67
N LEU A 278 -6.20 5.89 -20.71
CA LEU A 278 -6.23 5.56 -19.28
C LEU A 278 -7.65 5.37 -18.73
N SER A 279 -8.64 6.02 -19.34
CA SER A 279 -10.05 5.90 -18.94
C SER A 279 -10.75 4.71 -19.60
N GLY A 280 -10.23 4.26 -20.74
CA GLY A 280 -10.84 3.23 -21.58
C GLY A 280 -10.22 1.84 -21.44
N ARG A 281 -10.56 0.98 -22.39
CA ARG A 281 -9.93 -0.35 -22.52
C ARG A 281 -8.58 -0.26 -23.18
N ASP A 282 -7.71 -1.21 -22.82
CA ASP A 282 -6.44 -1.43 -23.50
C ASP A 282 -6.68 -1.70 -25.00
N ILE A 283 -6.06 -0.87 -25.84
CA ILE A 283 -6.18 -0.98 -27.30
C ILE A 283 -5.25 -2.04 -27.89
N LEU A 284 -4.25 -2.52 -27.14
CA LEU A 284 -3.36 -3.59 -27.57
C LEU A 284 -3.77 -4.92 -26.93
N VAL A 285 -3.97 -5.94 -27.76
CA VAL A 285 -4.51 -7.23 -27.33
C VAL A 285 -3.43 -8.08 -26.67
N ARG A 286 -3.68 -8.50 -25.41
CA ARG A 286 -2.71 -9.32 -24.65
C ARG A 286 -2.44 -10.70 -25.24
N SER A 287 -3.39 -11.32 -25.94
CA SER A 287 -3.17 -12.65 -26.57
C SER A 287 -2.25 -12.59 -27.79
N ALA A 288 -1.93 -11.40 -28.31
CA ALA A 288 -0.93 -11.23 -29.36
C ALA A 288 0.51 -11.50 -28.88
N ARG A 289 0.71 -11.70 -27.56
CA ARG A 289 2.03 -11.93 -26.94
C ARG A 289 2.70 -13.20 -27.41
N ASP A 290 1.95 -14.24 -27.77
CA ASP A 290 2.52 -15.52 -28.20
C ASP A 290 2.64 -15.61 -29.74
N ASP A 291 2.12 -14.61 -30.46
CA ASP A 291 2.17 -14.57 -31.92
C ASP A 291 3.32 -13.69 -32.43
N LYS A 292 4.40 -14.34 -32.85
CA LYS A 292 5.59 -13.67 -33.42
C LYS A 292 5.26 -12.76 -34.61
N LYS A 293 4.22 -13.07 -35.40
CA LYS A 293 3.82 -12.24 -36.54
C LYS A 293 3.24 -10.92 -36.06
N VAL A 294 2.41 -10.96 -35.03
CA VAL A 294 1.82 -9.76 -34.44
C VAL A 294 2.87 -8.93 -33.72
N GLN A 295 3.83 -9.57 -33.03
CA GLN A 295 4.97 -8.86 -32.43
C GLN A 295 5.77 -8.09 -33.49
N ALA A 296 6.12 -8.74 -34.61
CA ALA A 296 6.83 -8.09 -35.71
C ALA A 296 6.01 -6.93 -36.32
N ALA A 297 4.68 -7.09 -36.42
CA ALA A 297 3.79 -6.05 -36.90
C ALA A 297 3.69 -4.84 -35.93
N GLN A 298 3.99 -5.04 -34.64
CA GLN A 298 4.00 -3.96 -33.63
C GLN A 298 5.35 -3.24 -33.50
N GLU A 299 6.43 -3.81 -34.05
CA GLU A 299 7.78 -3.22 -33.96
C GLU A 299 7.84 -1.77 -34.46
N PRO A 300 7.20 -1.38 -35.59
CA PRO A 300 7.20 0.01 -36.05
C PRO A 300 6.54 1.00 -35.08
N PHE A 301 5.65 0.53 -34.20
CA PHE A 301 5.04 1.37 -33.17
C PHE A 301 6.00 1.57 -31.99
N ARG A 302 6.84 0.58 -31.71
CA ARG A 302 7.78 0.55 -30.57
C ARG A 302 9.11 1.24 -30.87
N ASP A 303 9.56 1.18 -32.11
CA ASP A 303 10.87 1.70 -32.51
C ASP A 303 11.05 3.18 -32.16
N GLY A 304 12.13 3.51 -31.45
CA GLY A 304 12.44 4.85 -30.97
C GLY A 304 11.42 5.48 -30.00
N ALA A 305 10.46 4.72 -29.46
CA ALA A 305 9.53 5.21 -28.44
C ALA A 305 10.19 5.20 -27.06
N GLY A 306 10.13 6.33 -26.34
CA GLY A 306 10.57 6.40 -24.94
C GLY A 306 9.42 6.42 -23.94
N SER A 307 8.20 6.13 -24.40
CA SER A 307 7.01 6.01 -23.58
C SER A 307 6.07 4.98 -24.18
N ASP A 308 5.44 4.17 -23.33
CA ASP A 308 4.39 3.23 -23.74
C ASP A 308 3.19 3.97 -24.36
N PHE A 309 2.92 5.22 -23.93
CA PHE A 309 1.88 6.06 -24.53
C PHE A 309 2.18 6.40 -25.99
N GLU A 310 3.44 6.65 -26.35
CA GLU A 310 3.81 6.91 -27.74
C GLU A 310 3.51 5.69 -28.63
N VAL A 311 3.68 4.47 -28.10
CA VAL A 311 3.32 3.22 -28.80
C VAL A 311 1.81 3.15 -29.02
N LEU A 312 1.01 3.48 -27.99
CA LEU A 312 -0.45 3.49 -28.10
C LEU A 312 -0.95 4.54 -29.08
N ILE A 313 -0.38 5.76 -29.05
CA ILE A 313 -0.71 6.83 -30.01
C ILE A 313 -0.46 6.35 -31.43
N ARG A 314 0.70 5.74 -31.71
CA ARG A 314 1.06 5.24 -33.04
C ARG A 314 0.15 4.10 -33.50
N ALA A 315 -0.19 3.18 -32.60
CA ALA A 315 -1.13 2.09 -32.89
C ALA A 315 -2.54 2.63 -33.18
N TRP A 316 -3.00 3.62 -32.42
CA TRP A 316 -4.29 4.28 -32.65
C TRP A 316 -4.30 5.06 -33.99
N GLN A 317 -3.24 5.81 -34.32
CA GLN A 317 -3.08 6.48 -35.61
C GLN A 317 -3.12 5.48 -36.77
N PHE A 318 -2.44 4.34 -36.63
CA PHE A 318 -2.48 3.26 -37.62
C PHE A 318 -3.91 2.74 -37.84
N ALA A 319 -4.66 2.53 -36.76
CA ALA A 319 -6.04 2.08 -36.83
C ALA A 319 -6.95 3.15 -37.46
N ARG A 320 -6.80 4.42 -37.07
CA ARG A 320 -7.57 5.55 -37.60
C ARG A 320 -7.36 5.74 -39.10
N ALA A 321 -6.12 5.69 -39.57
CA ALA A 321 -5.77 5.78 -41.00
C ALA A 321 -6.45 4.68 -41.84
N ARG A 322 -6.76 3.54 -41.23
CA ARG A 322 -7.47 2.40 -41.84
C ARG A 322 -8.95 2.36 -41.49
N ARG A 323 -9.50 3.46 -40.97
CA ARG A 323 -10.91 3.59 -40.56
C ARG A 323 -11.36 2.49 -39.58
N TYR A 324 -10.44 2.08 -38.72
CA TYR A 324 -10.62 1.04 -37.71
C TYR A 324 -11.07 -0.31 -38.31
N ASN A 325 -10.58 -0.65 -39.50
CA ASN A 325 -10.84 -1.95 -40.13
C ASN A 325 -10.43 -3.09 -39.17
N ILE A 326 -11.36 -4.04 -38.96
CA ILE A 326 -11.20 -5.10 -37.95
C ILE A 326 -10.03 -6.02 -38.29
N ASP A 327 -9.89 -6.41 -39.55
CA ASP A 327 -8.87 -7.37 -39.98
C ASP A 327 -7.48 -6.75 -39.93
N ASP A 328 -7.34 -5.50 -40.39
CA ASP A 328 -6.08 -4.75 -40.31
C ASP A 328 -5.65 -4.53 -38.85
N CYS A 329 -6.58 -4.14 -37.98
CA CYS A 329 -6.30 -3.95 -36.57
C CYS A 329 -5.88 -5.28 -35.92
N ARG A 330 -6.61 -6.36 -36.20
CA ARG A 330 -6.32 -7.70 -35.66
C ARG A 330 -4.95 -8.20 -36.07
N ALA A 331 -4.54 -7.97 -37.32
CA ALA A 331 -3.22 -8.35 -37.83
C ALA A 331 -2.05 -7.67 -37.08
N HIS A 332 -2.31 -6.51 -36.46
CA HIS A 332 -1.33 -5.73 -35.68
C HIS A 332 -1.58 -5.83 -34.16
N GLY A 333 -2.47 -6.74 -33.73
CA GLY A 333 -2.80 -6.92 -32.32
C GLY A 333 -3.51 -5.72 -31.70
N ILE A 334 -4.23 -4.94 -32.51
CA ILE A 334 -5.00 -3.77 -32.10
C ILE A 334 -6.48 -4.15 -31.97
N HIS A 335 -7.11 -3.70 -30.90
CA HIS A 335 -8.54 -3.88 -30.68
C HIS A 335 -9.34 -2.71 -31.29
N SER A 336 -9.91 -2.93 -32.49
CA SER A 336 -10.67 -1.89 -33.24
C SER A 336 -11.76 -1.19 -32.41
N GLY A 337 -12.56 -1.94 -31.61
CA GLY A 337 -13.60 -1.37 -30.75
C GLY A 337 -13.06 -0.36 -29.72
N ALA A 338 -12.13 -0.80 -28.88
CA ALA A 338 -11.39 0.05 -27.94
C ALA A 338 -10.76 1.30 -28.60
N CYS A 339 -10.22 1.21 -29.82
CA CYS A 339 -9.73 2.41 -30.52
C CYS A 339 -10.83 3.42 -30.86
N ARG A 340 -12.04 2.96 -31.22
CA ARG A 340 -13.19 3.84 -31.47
C ARG A 340 -13.73 4.44 -30.17
N GLU A 341 -13.76 3.67 -29.09
CA GLU A 341 -14.11 4.16 -27.75
C GLU A 341 -13.12 5.25 -27.29
N ALA A 342 -11.82 5.03 -27.51
CA ALA A 342 -10.77 6.01 -27.24
C ALA A 342 -10.92 7.27 -28.10
N GLU A 343 -11.24 7.14 -29.40
CA GLU A 343 -11.50 8.29 -30.28
C GLU A 343 -12.70 9.13 -29.81
N ALA A 344 -13.80 8.48 -29.45
CA ALA A 344 -14.98 9.19 -28.95
C ALA A 344 -14.66 9.98 -27.67
N THR A 345 -13.93 9.36 -26.73
CA THR A 345 -13.49 10.00 -25.49
C THR A 345 -12.52 11.15 -25.78
N PHE A 346 -11.55 10.95 -26.66
CA PHE A 346 -10.60 11.97 -27.10
C PHE A 346 -11.30 13.22 -27.65
N CYS A 347 -12.26 13.05 -28.57
CA CYS A 347 -13.05 14.16 -29.10
C CYS A 347 -13.84 14.92 -28.03
N GLN A 348 -14.43 14.20 -27.06
CA GLN A 348 -15.13 14.83 -25.92
C GLN A 348 -14.18 15.67 -25.07
N LEU A 349 -12.98 15.15 -24.79
CA LEU A 349 -11.95 15.84 -24.02
C LEU A 349 -11.41 17.08 -24.72
N LEU A 350 -11.24 17.03 -26.05
CA LEU A 350 -10.87 18.21 -26.83
C LEU A 350 -11.95 19.29 -26.79
N HIS A 351 -13.22 18.90 -26.96
CA HIS A 351 -14.33 19.85 -26.87
C HIS A 351 -14.40 20.53 -25.49
N LEU A 352 -14.18 19.75 -24.42
CA LEU A 352 -14.08 20.27 -23.07
C LEU A 352 -12.90 21.24 -22.91
N ALA A 353 -11.71 20.87 -23.35
CA ALA A 353 -10.51 21.69 -23.25
C ALA A 353 -10.68 23.04 -23.99
N LYS A 354 -11.28 23.01 -25.19
CA LYS A 354 -11.62 24.20 -25.98
C LYS A 354 -12.58 25.13 -25.23
N ARG A 355 -13.61 24.58 -24.58
CA ARG A 355 -14.56 25.35 -23.76
C ARG A 355 -13.88 26.08 -22.60
N HIS A 356 -12.78 25.53 -22.09
CA HIS A 356 -11.98 26.13 -21.03
C HIS A 356 -10.79 26.97 -21.52
N GLY A 357 -10.79 27.34 -22.81
CA GLY A 357 -9.81 28.27 -23.38
C GLY A 357 -8.45 27.66 -23.66
N MET A 358 -8.31 26.34 -23.68
CA MET A 358 -7.09 25.67 -24.12
C MET A 358 -7.04 25.65 -25.65
N THR A 359 -5.85 25.87 -26.21
CA THR A 359 -5.63 25.73 -27.66
C THR A 359 -5.70 24.26 -28.05
N THR A 360 -6.72 23.90 -28.81
CA THR A 360 -6.95 22.55 -29.34
C THR A 360 -7.15 22.62 -30.84
N ASP A 361 -6.66 21.61 -31.56
CA ASP A 361 -7.02 21.40 -32.96
C ASP A 361 -7.64 20.01 -33.11
N GLU A 362 -8.95 19.94 -33.30
CA GLU A 362 -9.70 18.68 -33.45
C GLU A 362 -9.29 17.89 -34.71
N ASN A 363 -8.65 18.56 -35.68
CA ASN A 363 -8.16 17.94 -36.91
C ASN A 363 -6.68 17.56 -36.85
N ALA A 364 -5.92 18.10 -35.89
CA ALA A 364 -4.51 17.76 -35.71
C ALA A 364 -4.36 16.41 -35.04
N GLU A 365 -3.60 15.51 -35.69
CA GLU A 365 -3.18 14.28 -35.05
C GLU A 365 -2.08 14.56 -34.02
N PRO A 366 -2.05 13.82 -32.90
CA PRO A 366 -0.96 13.89 -31.94
C PRO A 366 0.41 13.76 -32.62
N ASP A 367 1.30 14.71 -32.37
CA ASP A 367 2.56 14.85 -33.07
C ASP A 367 3.71 14.23 -32.26
N ARG A 368 4.56 13.45 -32.93
CA ARG A 368 5.79 12.90 -32.33
C ARG A 368 6.72 14.00 -31.84
N SER A 369 6.71 15.19 -32.45
CA SER A 369 7.51 16.34 -31.99
C SER A 369 7.16 16.79 -30.56
N LYS A 370 5.96 16.43 -30.08
CA LYS A 370 5.45 16.77 -28.74
C LYS A 370 5.76 15.70 -27.68
N ALA A 371 6.53 14.66 -28.01
CA ALA A 371 6.83 13.55 -27.10
C ALA A 371 7.37 14.00 -25.73
N THR A 372 8.34 14.93 -25.71
CA THR A 372 8.88 15.46 -24.45
C THR A 372 7.81 16.21 -23.64
N ALA A 373 7.04 17.08 -24.29
CA ALA A 373 5.96 17.83 -23.65
C ALA A 373 4.88 16.90 -23.06
N LEU A 374 4.53 15.82 -23.78
CA LEU A 374 3.63 14.79 -23.28
C LEU A 374 4.17 14.12 -22.00
N ARG A 375 5.48 13.81 -21.95
CA ARG A 375 6.08 13.19 -20.76
C ARG A 375 6.04 14.11 -19.55
N PHE A 376 6.23 15.42 -19.72
CA PHE A 376 5.98 16.39 -18.65
C PHE A 376 4.52 16.35 -18.15
N CYS A 377 3.55 16.21 -19.05
CA CYS A 377 2.14 16.07 -18.68
C CYS A 377 1.92 14.80 -17.84
N ILE A 378 2.52 13.68 -18.24
CA ILE A 378 2.42 12.40 -17.50
C ILE A 378 3.08 12.53 -16.12
N ILE A 379 4.29 13.09 -16.03
CA ILE A 379 4.96 13.33 -14.74
C ILE A 379 4.08 14.17 -13.82
N SER A 380 3.46 15.23 -14.34
CA SER A 380 2.61 16.12 -13.55
C SER A 380 1.40 15.42 -12.93
N ALA A 381 0.87 14.40 -13.60
CA ALA A 381 -0.31 13.65 -13.17
C ALA A 381 0.01 12.42 -12.31
N PHE A 382 1.25 11.94 -12.38
CA PHE A 382 1.69 10.68 -11.76
C PHE A 382 3.00 10.85 -10.97
N ALA A 383 3.24 12.03 -10.40
CA ALA A 383 4.47 12.34 -9.66
C ALA A 383 4.69 11.40 -8.46
N ASP A 384 3.62 10.99 -7.78
CA ASP A 384 3.65 9.98 -6.71
C ASP A 384 4.03 8.57 -7.19
N GLN A 385 4.09 8.36 -8.50
CA GLN A 385 4.42 7.09 -9.17
C GLN A 385 5.70 7.21 -10.03
N ILE A 386 6.57 8.19 -9.72
CA ILE A 386 7.94 8.19 -10.23
C ILE A 386 8.66 6.95 -9.69
N CYS A 387 9.48 6.34 -10.54
CA CYS A 387 10.10 5.04 -10.33
C CYS A 387 11.59 5.15 -10.61
N VAL A 388 12.40 4.54 -9.74
CA VAL A 388 13.84 4.36 -9.95
C VAL A 388 14.14 2.88 -10.10
N ARG A 389 14.82 2.51 -11.19
CA ARG A 389 15.24 1.14 -11.46
C ARG A 389 16.55 0.88 -10.73
N ARG A 390 16.55 -0.08 -9.80
CA ARG A 390 17.70 -0.34 -8.91
C ARG A 390 18.91 -0.91 -9.63
N ASP A 391 18.68 -1.66 -10.70
CA ASP A 391 19.73 -2.28 -11.49
C ASP A 391 19.29 -2.45 -12.95
N THR A 392 20.25 -2.69 -13.84
CA THR A 392 20.01 -2.94 -15.28
C THR A 392 19.69 -4.40 -15.60
N GLY A 393 19.90 -5.32 -14.66
CA GLY A 393 19.64 -6.75 -14.85
C GLY A 393 18.19 -7.15 -14.57
N THR A 394 17.46 -6.37 -13.77
CA THR A 394 16.08 -6.62 -13.40
C THR A 394 15.15 -5.47 -13.80
N LEU A 395 13.86 -5.78 -13.93
CA LEU A 395 12.80 -4.79 -14.12
C LEU A 395 12.25 -4.27 -12.79
N HIS A 396 12.97 -4.47 -11.68
CA HIS A 396 12.50 -4.05 -10.36
C HIS A 396 12.71 -2.55 -10.14
N CYS A 397 11.65 -1.88 -9.70
CA CYS A 397 11.63 -0.45 -9.47
C CYS A 397 11.22 -0.14 -8.03
N THR A 398 11.81 0.91 -7.47
CA THR A 398 11.36 1.57 -6.24
C THR A 398 10.54 2.80 -6.55
N LEU A 399 9.54 3.06 -5.72
CA LEU A 399 8.60 4.17 -5.80
C LEU A 399 8.62 4.95 -4.47
N PRO A 400 8.07 6.17 -4.41
CA PRO A 400 7.90 6.90 -3.17
C PRO A 400 7.12 6.10 -2.12
N HIS A 401 7.36 6.43 -0.86
CA HIS A 401 6.82 5.81 0.34
C HIS A 401 7.23 4.34 0.52
N GLY A 402 8.45 4.00 0.09
CA GLY A 402 9.01 2.64 0.22
C GLY A 402 8.32 1.56 -0.64
N ARG A 403 7.41 1.95 -1.54
CA ARG A 403 6.72 1.03 -2.44
C ARG A 403 7.69 0.45 -3.48
N SER A 404 7.37 -0.73 -3.99
CA SER A 404 8.16 -1.36 -5.05
C SER A 404 7.31 -2.20 -5.99
N GLY A 405 7.81 -2.42 -7.21
CA GLY A 405 7.12 -3.21 -8.22
C GLY A 405 8.06 -3.68 -9.33
N THR A 406 7.52 -4.46 -10.26
CA THR A 406 8.23 -4.94 -11.45
C THR A 406 7.63 -4.29 -12.68
N LEU A 407 8.43 -3.55 -13.45
CA LEU A 407 8.04 -3.05 -14.76
C LEU A 407 7.68 -4.24 -15.68
N VAL A 408 6.56 -4.12 -16.40
CA VAL A 408 6.13 -5.14 -17.34
C VAL A 408 7.14 -5.28 -18.48
N ARG A 409 7.39 -6.52 -18.93
CA ARG A 409 8.36 -6.82 -20.00
C ARG A 409 7.96 -6.26 -21.36
N GLU A 410 6.70 -5.89 -21.51
CA GLU A 410 6.16 -5.32 -22.73
C GLU A 410 6.48 -3.84 -22.88
N SER A 411 6.90 -3.17 -21.80
CA SER A 411 7.20 -1.73 -21.84
C SER A 411 8.41 -1.45 -22.73
N VAL A 412 8.39 -0.33 -23.45
CA VAL A 412 9.56 0.16 -24.21
C VAL A 412 10.59 0.86 -23.32
N VAL A 413 10.23 1.12 -22.05
CA VAL A 413 11.03 1.92 -21.09
C VAL A 413 12.02 1.08 -20.28
N GLN A 414 12.28 -0.17 -20.68
CA GLN A 414 13.09 -1.12 -19.92
C GLN A 414 14.52 -0.67 -19.63
N GLN A 415 15.09 0.21 -20.47
CA GLN A 415 16.46 0.69 -20.33
C GLN A 415 16.57 1.99 -19.51
N SER A 416 15.47 2.70 -19.25
CA SER A 416 15.52 3.95 -18.50
C SER A 416 15.72 3.72 -17.00
N PRO A 417 16.72 4.35 -16.34
CA PRO A 417 16.91 4.22 -14.89
C PRO A 417 15.85 4.99 -14.10
N LEU A 418 15.32 6.07 -14.67
CA LEU A 418 14.27 6.90 -14.09
C LEU A 418 13.06 6.89 -15.03
N LEU A 419 11.88 6.63 -14.48
CA LEU A 419 10.65 6.52 -15.25
C LEU A 419 9.46 6.95 -14.40
N VAL A 420 8.32 7.21 -15.02
CA VAL A 420 7.03 7.37 -14.34
C VAL A 420 6.06 6.34 -14.90
N VAL A 421 5.19 5.79 -14.05
CA VAL A 421 4.15 4.85 -14.48
C VAL A 421 2.77 5.42 -14.22
N ALA A 422 1.82 5.10 -15.10
CA ALA A 422 0.43 5.52 -14.95
C ALA A 422 -0.50 4.38 -14.50
N GLU A 423 -0.02 3.13 -14.53
CA GLU A 423 -0.77 1.96 -14.08
C GLU A 423 0.10 1.08 -13.17
N ILE A 424 -0.39 0.82 -11.97
CA ILE A 424 0.16 -0.18 -11.05
C ILE A 424 -0.88 -1.30 -10.98
N ARG A 425 -0.51 -2.57 -10.89
CA ARG A 425 -1.47 -3.68 -10.73
C ARG A 425 -0.90 -4.77 -9.85
N GLN A 426 -1.74 -5.40 -9.05
CA GLN A 426 -1.35 -6.67 -8.43
C GLN A 426 -1.89 -7.86 -9.21
N VAL A 427 -1.02 -8.83 -9.41
CA VAL A 427 -1.38 -10.12 -9.99
C VAL A 427 -1.00 -11.20 -8.98
N SER A 428 -1.94 -12.11 -8.71
CA SER A 428 -1.67 -13.29 -7.90
C SER A 428 -0.66 -14.17 -8.63
N ALA A 429 0.57 -14.27 -8.11
CA ALA A 429 1.56 -15.19 -8.63
C ALA A 429 1.33 -16.60 -8.05
N ARG A 430 1.87 -17.63 -8.71
CA ARG A 430 1.88 -19.00 -8.18
C ARG A 430 2.56 -19.00 -6.80
N GLY A 431 1.83 -19.37 -5.74
CA GLY A 431 2.37 -19.46 -4.38
C GLY A 431 1.91 -18.38 -3.40
N ASN A 432 0.73 -17.77 -3.59
CA ASN A 432 0.10 -16.83 -2.64
C ASN A 432 0.88 -15.52 -2.37
N ARG A 433 1.91 -15.22 -3.17
CA ARG A 433 2.56 -13.90 -3.16
C ARG A 433 1.96 -13.04 -4.27
N ALA A 434 1.35 -11.93 -3.90
CA ALA A 434 0.93 -10.92 -4.85
C ALA A 434 2.17 -10.25 -5.47
N GLN A 435 2.22 -10.16 -6.78
CA GLN A 435 3.25 -9.42 -7.50
C GLN A 435 2.69 -8.07 -7.95
N THR A 436 3.37 -6.98 -7.61
CA THR A 436 3.05 -5.64 -8.12
C THR A 436 3.72 -5.45 -9.48
N LEU A 437 2.93 -5.26 -10.52
CA LEU A 437 3.34 -4.94 -11.87
C LEU A 437 3.15 -3.46 -12.16
N LEU A 438 4.10 -2.85 -12.85
CA LEU A 438 4.09 -1.45 -13.25
C LEU A 438 3.96 -1.40 -14.78
N SER A 439 2.99 -0.66 -15.32
CA SER A 439 2.74 -0.52 -16.76
C SER A 439 2.41 0.92 -17.14
N MET A 440 2.29 1.20 -18.44
CA MET A 440 2.09 2.55 -18.97
C MET A 440 3.23 3.48 -18.56
N ALA A 441 4.46 3.03 -18.80
CA ALA A 441 5.66 3.72 -18.37
C ALA A 441 6.10 4.78 -19.37
N SER A 442 6.73 5.84 -18.87
CA SER A 442 7.44 6.85 -19.66
C SER A 442 8.83 7.07 -19.09
N ALA A 443 9.86 7.08 -19.95
CA ALA A 443 11.21 7.45 -19.56
C ALA A 443 11.24 8.95 -19.22
N ILE A 444 11.89 9.32 -18.12
CA ILE A 444 11.97 10.72 -17.67
C ILE A 444 13.39 11.07 -17.25
N GLU A 445 13.67 12.37 -17.19
CA GLU A 445 14.97 12.92 -16.81
C GLU A 445 14.87 13.67 -15.48
N LEU A 446 15.96 13.66 -14.70
CA LEU A 446 16.02 14.35 -13.40
C LEU A 446 15.73 15.85 -13.54
N ASP A 447 16.22 16.48 -14.61
CA ASP A 447 16.03 17.90 -14.87
C ASP A 447 14.54 18.25 -15.09
N TRP A 448 13.74 17.33 -15.64
CA TRP A 448 12.31 17.52 -15.82
C TRP A 448 11.56 17.47 -14.49
N VAL A 449 11.99 16.58 -13.58
CA VAL A 449 11.48 16.54 -12.20
C VAL A 449 11.85 17.83 -11.47
N ARG A 450 13.07 18.36 -11.69
CA ARG A 450 13.52 19.64 -11.13
C ARG A 450 12.73 20.82 -11.62
N GLU A 451 12.38 20.84 -12.91
CA GLU A 451 11.55 21.88 -13.50
C GLU A 451 10.12 21.86 -12.93
N LEU A 452 9.51 20.68 -12.79
CA LEU A 452 8.14 20.55 -12.31
C LEU A 452 7.99 20.72 -10.80
N PHE A 453 8.98 20.27 -10.02
CA PHE A 453 8.89 20.20 -8.56
C PHE A 453 10.19 20.69 -7.87
N PRO A 454 10.60 21.96 -8.08
CA PRO A 454 11.84 22.48 -7.53
C PRO A 454 11.89 22.42 -5.99
N ASP A 455 10.74 22.64 -5.33
CA ASP A 455 10.63 22.68 -3.86
C ASP A 455 10.42 21.29 -3.21
N GLU A 456 10.45 20.21 -4.00
CA GLU A 456 10.30 18.83 -3.53
C GLU A 456 11.54 17.97 -3.81
N LEU A 457 12.56 18.56 -4.43
CA LEU A 457 13.88 17.97 -4.60
C LEU A 457 14.82 18.47 -3.51
N THR A 458 15.47 17.54 -2.85
CA THR A 458 16.50 17.84 -1.85
C THR A 458 17.77 17.11 -2.20
N THR A 459 18.90 17.81 -2.15
CA THR A 459 20.23 17.20 -2.22
C THR A 459 20.88 17.35 -0.86
N GLN A 460 21.23 16.23 -0.24
CA GLN A 460 21.85 16.21 1.09
C GLN A 460 23.10 15.34 1.08
N PRO A 461 24.17 15.76 1.78
CA PRO A 461 25.33 14.93 1.99
C PRO A 461 24.99 13.80 2.97
N GLU A 462 25.29 12.57 2.57
CA GLU A 462 25.16 11.39 3.42
C GLU A 462 26.44 10.57 3.41
N CYS A 463 26.65 9.83 4.48
CA CYS A 463 27.81 8.98 4.65
C CYS A 463 27.34 7.55 4.94
N GLU A 464 27.94 6.59 4.26
CA GLU A 464 27.70 5.17 4.47
C GLU A 464 29.01 4.47 4.80
N PHE A 465 28.96 3.46 5.66
CA PHE A 465 30.13 2.63 5.95
C PHE A 465 30.19 1.46 4.98
N ASP A 466 31.27 1.37 4.21
CA ASP A 466 31.53 0.22 3.36
C ASP A 466 32.36 -0.83 4.14
N PRO A 467 31.80 -2.03 4.43
CA PRO A 467 32.47 -3.05 5.21
C PRO A 467 33.64 -3.72 4.50
N ALA A 468 33.72 -3.67 3.16
CA ALA A 468 34.80 -4.29 2.40
C ALA A 468 36.15 -3.54 2.59
N PRO A 469 36.26 -2.24 2.26
CA PRO A 469 37.42 -1.41 2.59
C PRO A 469 37.43 -0.90 4.04
N LYS A 470 36.36 -1.12 4.82
CA LYS A 470 36.19 -0.67 6.22
C LYS A 470 36.37 0.85 6.39
N ARG A 471 35.75 1.62 5.50
CA ARG A 471 35.80 3.08 5.49
C ARG A 471 34.43 3.69 5.25
N VAL A 472 34.28 4.95 5.58
CA VAL A 472 33.14 5.77 5.22
C VAL A 472 33.30 6.22 3.77
N GLU A 473 32.25 6.02 2.97
CA GLU A 473 32.06 6.67 1.68
C GLU A 473 31.03 7.78 1.82
N ALA A 474 31.32 8.91 1.19
CA ALA A 474 30.46 10.09 1.19
C ALA A 474 29.70 10.18 -0.13
N PHE A 475 28.43 10.54 -0.06
CA PHE A 475 27.54 10.68 -1.20
C PHE A 475 26.77 12.00 -1.11
N GLU A 476 26.56 12.65 -2.25
CA GLU A 476 25.49 13.61 -2.41
C GLU A 476 24.28 12.85 -2.95
N ILE A 477 23.23 12.78 -2.14
CA ILE A 477 22.01 12.04 -2.49
C ILE A 477 20.93 13.04 -2.87
N THR A 478 20.45 12.93 -4.10
CA THR A 478 19.31 13.72 -4.60
C THR A 478 18.03 12.90 -4.46
N ARG A 479 17.10 13.40 -3.65
CA ARG A 479 15.79 12.79 -3.42
C ARG A 479 14.68 13.67 -3.94
N PHE A 480 13.71 13.06 -4.61
CA PHE A 480 12.40 13.64 -4.82
C PHE A 480 11.48 13.07 -3.75
N ARG A 481 11.05 13.92 -2.81
CA ARG A 481 10.40 13.47 -1.56
C ARG A 481 11.31 12.47 -0.83
N ASP A 482 10.84 11.24 -0.62
CA ASP A 482 11.59 10.16 0.02
C ASP A 482 12.29 9.22 -0.98
N LEU A 483 12.07 9.41 -2.29
CA LEU A 483 12.66 8.57 -3.32
C LEU A 483 14.03 9.10 -3.75
N GLU A 484 15.07 8.29 -3.56
CA GLU A 484 16.42 8.55 -4.09
C GLU A 484 16.44 8.45 -5.62
N LEU A 485 16.61 9.58 -6.30
CA LEU A 485 16.68 9.67 -7.76
C LEU A 485 18.11 9.51 -8.30
N GLY A 486 19.10 9.93 -7.50
CA GLY A 486 20.50 9.89 -7.89
C GLY A 486 21.41 9.95 -6.68
N ARG A 487 22.57 9.33 -6.83
CA ARG A 487 23.65 9.35 -5.85
C ARG A 487 24.97 9.60 -6.55
N ASP A 488 25.67 10.64 -6.12
CA ASP A 488 27.00 10.98 -6.61
C ASP A 488 28.01 10.85 -5.48
N ARG A 489 29.21 10.37 -5.78
CA ARG A 489 30.28 10.29 -4.77
C ARG A 489 30.75 11.69 -4.41
N ALA A 490 30.64 12.05 -3.14
CA ALA A 490 31.20 13.28 -2.60
C ALA A 490 32.71 13.10 -2.34
N ARG A 491 33.49 14.15 -2.58
CA ARG A 491 34.95 14.13 -2.35
C ARG A 491 35.30 14.16 -0.87
N GLU A 492 34.56 14.94 -0.09
CA GLU A 492 34.80 15.12 1.33
C GLU A 492 33.56 14.69 2.14
N PRO A 493 33.71 13.75 3.09
CA PRO A 493 32.63 13.39 3.99
C PRO A 493 32.34 14.52 4.97
N ASP A 494 31.04 14.82 5.15
CA ASP A 494 30.62 15.63 6.29
C ASP A 494 31.05 14.94 7.60
N ALA A 495 31.72 15.69 8.48
CA ALA A 495 32.36 15.15 9.67
C ALA A 495 31.36 14.47 10.63
N LYS A 496 30.15 15.04 10.73
CA LYS A 496 29.08 14.55 11.60
C LYS A 496 28.41 13.31 11.00
N ALA A 497 28.10 13.34 9.70
CA ALA A 497 27.55 12.20 8.98
C ALA A 497 28.52 11.01 8.96
N ALA A 498 29.82 11.26 8.81
CA ALA A 498 30.85 10.21 8.87
C ALA A 498 30.92 9.56 10.26
N GLY A 499 30.88 10.38 11.32
CA GLY A 499 30.80 9.89 12.69
C GLY A 499 29.56 9.02 12.91
N GLN A 500 28.39 9.44 12.40
CA GLN A 500 27.16 8.66 12.46
C GLN A 500 27.26 7.33 11.69
N ALA A 501 27.85 7.32 10.50
CA ALA A 501 28.06 6.11 9.71
C ALA A 501 28.96 5.09 10.46
N LEU A 502 30.05 5.56 11.06
CA LEU A 502 30.94 4.73 11.88
C LEU A 502 30.25 4.24 13.16
N ALA A 503 29.43 5.06 13.79
CA ALA A 503 28.66 4.67 14.97
C ALA A 503 27.66 3.55 14.67
N ARG A 504 26.90 3.67 13.56
CA ARG A 504 26.02 2.61 13.07
C ARG A 504 26.79 1.33 12.75
N ALA A 505 27.97 1.45 12.15
CA ALA A 505 28.83 0.31 11.85
C ALA A 505 29.36 -0.37 13.12
N CYS A 506 29.69 0.41 14.16
CA CYS A 506 30.10 -0.10 15.47
C CYS A 506 28.96 -0.87 16.16
N LEU A 507 27.72 -0.35 16.13
CA LEU A 507 26.54 -1.03 16.69
C LEU A 507 26.19 -2.32 15.95
N ARG A 508 26.44 -2.38 14.64
CA ARG A 508 26.33 -3.59 13.81
C ARG A 508 27.52 -4.55 13.96
N GLU A 509 28.42 -4.31 14.91
CA GLU A 509 29.59 -5.12 15.24
C GLU A 509 30.67 -5.28 14.13
N TRP A 510 30.71 -4.38 13.14
CA TRP A 510 31.76 -4.41 12.11
C TRP A 510 33.16 -4.13 12.67
N PHE A 511 33.23 -3.36 13.75
CA PHE A 511 34.42 -3.13 14.56
C PHE A 511 34.01 -2.71 15.98
N LYS A 512 34.95 -2.67 16.93
CA LYS A 512 34.72 -2.19 18.30
C LYS A 512 35.89 -1.31 18.77
N PRO A 513 35.63 -0.10 19.33
CA PRO A 513 36.65 0.69 20.00
C PRO A 513 37.25 -0.05 21.18
N LYS A 514 38.58 0.00 21.34
CA LYS A 514 39.25 -0.60 22.51
C LYS A 514 38.76 -0.01 23.83
N SER A 515 38.37 1.26 23.80
CA SER A 515 37.85 2.01 24.94
C SER A 515 36.39 1.68 25.29
N PHE A 516 35.64 1.04 24.38
CA PHE A 516 34.29 0.52 24.63
C PHE A 516 34.39 -0.86 25.30
N ASP A 517 34.95 -0.86 26.50
CA ASP A 517 35.28 -2.04 27.31
C ASP A 517 34.18 -2.34 28.35
N HIS A 518 34.48 -3.22 29.31
CA HIS A 518 33.55 -3.57 30.40
C HIS A 518 33.14 -2.35 31.25
N SER A 519 33.97 -1.31 31.37
CA SER A 519 33.62 -0.13 32.16
C SER A 519 32.48 0.68 31.54
N ILE A 520 32.44 0.81 30.20
CA ILE A 520 31.34 1.47 29.50
C ILE A 520 30.07 0.62 29.53
N ARG A 521 30.19 -0.70 29.39
CA ARG A 521 29.02 -1.60 29.51
C ARG A 521 28.41 -1.56 30.90
N LEU A 522 29.25 -1.59 31.94
CA LEU A 522 28.81 -1.48 33.31
C LEU A 522 28.12 -0.14 33.56
N LEU A 523 28.68 0.96 33.03
CA LEU A 523 28.04 2.28 33.07
C LEU A 523 26.64 2.25 32.43
N ILE A 524 26.52 1.76 31.19
CA ILE A 524 25.23 1.68 30.48
C ILE A 524 24.22 0.89 31.30
N ASN A 525 24.60 -0.29 31.80
CA ASN A 525 23.72 -1.13 32.60
C ASN A 525 23.31 -0.45 33.92
N ARG A 526 24.24 0.21 34.61
CA ARG A 526 23.96 0.97 35.85
C ARG A 526 22.96 2.08 35.62
N LEU A 527 23.21 2.92 34.62
CA LEU A 527 22.37 4.09 34.34
C LEU A 527 20.98 3.68 33.85
N ASN A 528 20.88 2.74 32.91
CA ASN A 528 19.59 2.26 32.40
C ASN A 528 18.80 1.53 33.49
N TRP A 529 19.49 0.76 34.35
CA TRP A 529 18.84 0.16 35.52
C TRP A 529 18.29 1.23 36.48
N LEU A 530 19.06 2.29 36.78
CA LEU A 530 18.58 3.38 37.65
C LEU A 530 17.37 4.10 37.04
N CYS A 531 17.36 4.35 35.73
CA CYS A 531 16.22 4.96 35.04
C CYS A 531 14.94 4.12 35.18
N ALA A 532 15.06 2.79 35.13
CA ALA A 532 13.93 1.88 35.32
C ALA A 532 13.53 1.76 36.81
N ALA A 533 14.50 1.73 37.72
CA ALA A 533 14.31 1.54 39.16
C ALA A 533 13.75 2.79 39.86
N ARG A 534 14.13 3.99 39.39
CA ARG A 534 13.82 5.29 39.96
C ARG A 534 13.52 6.32 38.86
N PRO A 535 12.42 6.14 38.11
CA PRO A 535 12.04 7.09 37.06
C PRO A 535 11.79 8.51 37.60
N ASP A 536 11.48 8.64 38.90
CA ASP A 536 11.30 9.90 39.62
C ASP A 536 12.56 10.78 39.69
N LEU A 537 13.75 10.21 39.44
CA LEU A 537 15.02 10.95 39.48
C LEU A 537 15.42 11.57 38.13
N GLU A 538 14.64 11.33 37.06
CA GLU A 538 14.79 11.95 35.73
C GLU A 538 16.20 11.85 35.11
N PHE A 539 16.89 10.73 35.32
CA PHE A 539 18.18 10.46 34.66
C PHE A 539 18.00 10.21 33.16
N PRO A 540 18.92 10.71 32.30
CA PRO A 540 18.86 10.45 30.87
C PRO A 540 19.40 9.03 30.56
N PRO A 541 18.60 8.11 30.01
CA PRO A 541 19.07 6.76 29.72
C PRO A 541 20.16 6.76 28.63
N LEU A 542 21.02 5.75 28.67
CA LEU A 542 21.93 5.37 27.58
C LEU A 542 21.28 4.24 26.77
N ASP A 543 20.17 4.56 26.11
CA ASP A 543 19.49 3.68 25.16
C ASP A 543 20.21 3.62 23.81
N GLU A 544 19.71 2.83 22.85
CA GLU A 544 20.37 2.68 21.54
C GLU A 544 20.57 4.02 20.80
N PRO A 545 19.58 4.94 20.73
CA PRO A 545 19.79 6.29 20.21
C PRO A 545 20.87 7.10 20.94
N ALA A 546 20.89 7.08 22.28
CA ALA A 546 21.90 7.79 23.06
C ALA A 546 23.31 7.22 22.83
N ILE A 547 23.46 5.89 22.83
CA ILE A 547 24.72 5.21 22.53
C ILE A 547 25.19 5.57 21.12
N LEU A 548 24.28 5.55 20.14
CA LEU A 548 24.58 5.96 18.76
C LEU A 548 25.10 7.39 18.71
N ASN A 549 24.46 8.33 19.42
CA ASN A 549 24.88 9.73 19.48
C ASN A 549 26.25 9.90 20.14
N CYS A 550 26.51 9.21 21.26
CA CYS A 550 27.81 9.23 21.93
C CYS A 550 28.92 8.69 21.02
N LEU A 551 28.68 7.58 20.34
CA LEU A 551 29.63 7.01 19.38
C LEU A 551 29.84 7.94 18.18
N ALA A 552 28.77 8.54 17.66
CA ALA A 552 28.85 9.44 16.51
C ALA A 552 29.70 10.67 16.82
N ALA A 553 29.51 11.29 17.99
CA ALA A 553 30.33 12.40 18.45
C ALA A 553 31.78 11.97 18.74
N ALA A 554 32.02 10.75 19.22
CA ALA A 554 33.38 10.23 19.43
C ALA A 554 34.13 9.92 18.12
N PHE A 555 33.40 9.69 17.03
CA PHE A 555 33.96 9.39 15.71
C PHE A 555 33.87 10.56 14.72
N GLU A 556 33.46 11.74 15.18
CA GLU A 556 33.32 12.92 14.33
C GLU A 556 34.63 13.24 13.59
N GLY A 557 34.53 13.44 12.27
CA GLY A 557 35.68 13.69 11.40
C GLY A 557 36.54 12.46 11.06
N MET A 558 36.23 11.28 11.60
CA MET A 558 36.92 10.03 11.24
C MET A 558 36.26 9.37 10.03
N THR A 559 37.06 8.70 9.21
CA THR A 559 36.57 8.02 7.99
C THR A 559 36.97 6.56 7.93
N LEU A 560 37.87 6.09 8.80
CA LEU A 560 38.36 4.71 8.79
C LEU A 560 37.94 3.98 10.06
N ALA A 561 37.51 2.72 9.92
CA ALA A 561 37.23 1.85 11.08
C ALA A 561 38.44 1.72 12.01
N LYS A 562 39.67 1.76 11.46
CA LYS A 562 40.90 1.70 12.27
C LYS A 562 41.07 2.91 13.18
N GLN A 563 40.71 4.11 12.71
CA GLN A 563 40.74 5.34 13.52
C GLN A 563 39.68 5.24 14.63
N ALA A 564 38.44 4.90 14.26
CA ALA A 564 37.34 4.75 15.21
C ALA A 564 37.61 3.64 16.26
N ALA A 565 38.24 2.53 15.86
CA ALA A 565 38.61 1.45 16.77
C ALA A 565 39.72 1.86 17.78
N ALA A 566 40.57 2.81 17.40
CA ALA A 566 41.60 3.38 18.26
C ALA A 566 41.11 4.57 19.10
N ALA A 567 39.95 5.15 18.76
CA ALA A 567 39.39 6.30 19.46
C ALA A 567 39.05 5.99 20.92
N ASN A 568 39.21 6.99 21.79
CA ASN A 568 38.78 6.91 23.17
C ASN A 568 37.37 7.49 23.32
N VAL A 569 36.36 6.62 23.45
CA VAL A 569 34.95 7.03 23.53
C VAL A 569 34.55 7.45 24.96
N LYS A 570 35.31 7.09 25.99
CA LYS A 570 34.96 7.33 27.41
C LYS A 570 34.66 8.80 27.73
N PRO A 571 35.43 9.80 27.25
CA PRO A 571 35.15 11.21 27.53
C PRO A 571 33.82 11.71 26.95
N VAL A 572 33.30 11.06 25.90
CA VAL A 572 32.01 11.44 25.29
C VAL A 572 30.86 10.82 26.07
N PHE A 573 30.99 9.54 26.48
CA PHE A 573 30.03 8.91 27.39
C PHE A 573 29.95 9.63 28.73
N ARG A 574 31.07 10.16 29.26
CA ARG A 574 31.08 10.97 30.49
C ARG A 574 30.33 12.30 30.33
N ARG A 575 30.23 12.84 29.11
CA ARG A 575 29.50 14.08 28.80
C ARG A 575 28.00 13.87 28.54
N HIS A 576 27.51 12.63 28.58
CA HIS A 576 26.08 12.31 28.39
C HIS A 576 25.17 12.97 29.41
N MET A 577 25.67 13.21 30.63
CA MET A 577 24.91 13.87 31.69
C MET A 577 25.78 14.83 32.53
N PRO A 578 25.19 15.83 33.20
CA PRO A 578 25.90 16.81 34.03
C PRO A 578 26.73 16.17 35.15
N GLU A 579 27.79 16.84 35.58
CA GLU A 579 28.75 16.32 36.58
C GLU A 579 28.08 15.88 37.89
N ALA A 580 27.13 16.65 38.40
CA ALA A 580 26.39 16.33 39.64
C ALA A 580 25.60 15.02 39.57
N GLN A 581 25.02 14.67 38.40
CA GLN A 581 24.28 13.42 38.25
C GLN A 581 25.19 12.18 38.34
N TRP A 582 26.49 12.33 38.07
CA TRP A 582 27.43 11.22 38.20
C TRP A 582 27.67 10.82 39.65
N GLU A 583 27.76 11.77 40.56
CA GLU A 583 27.90 11.50 41.99
C GLU A 583 26.65 10.77 42.50
N TRP A 584 25.47 11.20 42.08
CA TRP A 584 24.20 10.55 42.42
C TRP A 584 24.07 9.16 41.81
N LEU A 585 24.59 8.92 40.60
CA LEU A 585 24.63 7.57 40.03
C LEU A 585 25.53 6.64 40.86
N ASP A 586 26.66 7.15 41.36
CA ASP A 586 27.56 6.40 42.24
C ASP A 586 26.94 6.15 43.63
N GLU A 587 26.06 7.02 44.12
CA GLU A 587 25.30 6.83 45.36
C GLU A 587 24.12 5.87 45.21
N PHE A 588 23.23 6.08 44.24
CA PHE A 588 22.00 5.29 44.09
C PHE A 588 22.23 3.92 43.46
N ALA A 589 23.18 3.83 42.53
CA ALA A 589 23.50 2.61 41.80
C ALA A 589 25.03 2.41 41.73
N PRO A 590 25.72 2.20 42.87
CA PRO A 590 27.18 2.05 42.93
C PRO A 590 27.69 0.86 42.10
N ALA A 591 28.96 0.91 41.68
CA ALA A 591 29.61 -0.23 41.01
C ALA A 591 30.02 -1.35 41.98
N THR A 592 30.24 -1.00 43.24
CA THR A 592 30.67 -1.89 44.31
C THR A 592 29.97 -1.54 45.61
N ILE A 593 29.78 -2.52 46.49
CA ILE A 593 29.30 -2.28 47.85
C ILE A 593 30.39 -2.66 48.85
N ASP A 594 30.40 -1.96 49.99
CA ASP A 594 31.24 -2.33 51.12
C ASP A 594 30.84 -3.71 51.66
N TRP A 595 31.81 -4.43 52.19
CA TRP A 595 31.61 -5.80 52.66
C TRP A 595 32.32 -6.04 54.00
N PRO A 596 31.81 -6.94 54.87
CA PRO A 596 32.39 -7.19 56.20
C PRO A 596 33.84 -7.71 56.24
N ASP A 597 34.45 -8.05 55.09
CA ASP A 597 35.87 -8.43 55.00
C ASP A 597 36.78 -7.25 54.58
N GLU A 598 36.24 -6.02 54.61
CA GLU A 598 36.87 -4.78 54.15
C GLU A 598 37.28 -4.81 52.65
N GLN A 599 36.79 -5.79 51.89
CA GLN A 599 37.00 -5.87 50.45
C GLN A 599 35.69 -5.61 49.70
N PRO A 600 35.55 -4.47 49.00
CA PRO A 600 34.31 -4.13 48.32
C PRO A 600 33.97 -5.17 47.23
N LYS A 601 32.70 -5.58 47.18
CA LYS A 601 32.22 -6.59 46.23
C LYS A 601 31.54 -5.89 45.04
N ARG A 602 31.81 -6.39 43.83
CA ARG A 602 31.26 -5.82 42.58
C ARG A 602 29.81 -6.25 42.36
N LEU A 603 28.96 -5.27 42.09
CA LEU A 603 27.57 -5.49 41.70
C LEU A 603 27.47 -5.85 40.21
N GLN A 604 26.52 -6.71 39.88
CA GLN A 604 26.22 -7.14 38.52
C GLN A 604 24.87 -6.57 38.11
N TYR A 605 24.90 -5.52 37.28
CA TYR A 605 23.70 -4.90 36.73
C TYR A 605 23.23 -5.66 35.49
N PRO A 606 21.92 -5.93 35.37
CA PRO A 606 21.38 -6.67 34.24
C PRO A 606 21.50 -5.86 32.93
N GLU A 607 21.69 -6.55 31.80
CA GLU A 607 21.71 -5.91 30.47
C GLU A 607 20.32 -5.41 30.06
N VAL A 608 19.27 -6.09 30.53
CA VAL A 608 17.86 -5.69 30.36
C VAL A 608 17.35 -5.21 31.73
N SER A 609 16.96 -3.95 31.81
CA SER A 609 16.62 -3.31 33.10
C SER A 609 15.27 -3.73 33.67
N ALA A 610 14.29 -4.05 32.83
CA ALA A 610 12.94 -4.46 33.26
C ALA A 610 12.30 -5.46 32.28
N ASP A 611 11.32 -6.23 32.77
CA ASP A 611 10.53 -7.15 31.94
C ASP A 611 9.45 -6.42 31.11
N LYS A 612 8.71 -7.18 30.29
CA LYS A 612 7.62 -6.63 29.44
C LYS A 612 6.47 -6.01 30.23
N HIS A 613 6.36 -6.29 31.52
CA HIS A 613 5.34 -5.76 32.43
C HIS A 613 5.86 -4.58 33.25
N GLY A 614 7.12 -4.14 33.04
CA GLY A 614 7.75 -3.05 33.77
C GLY A 614 8.36 -3.45 35.11
N ASN A 615 8.47 -4.74 35.43
CA ASN A 615 9.12 -5.17 36.66
C ASN A 615 10.64 -5.07 36.49
N VAL A 616 11.29 -4.28 37.34
CA VAL A 616 12.73 -4.05 37.31
C VAL A 616 13.48 -5.33 37.69
N HIS A 617 14.47 -5.71 36.89
CA HIS A 617 15.33 -6.84 37.19
C HIS A 617 16.27 -6.50 38.35
N PRO A 618 16.46 -7.40 39.32
CA PRO A 618 17.29 -7.10 40.48
C PRO A 618 18.77 -7.06 40.10
N VAL A 619 19.51 -6.18 40.77
CA VAL A 619 20.99 -6.16 40.72
C VAL A 619 21.51 -7.36 41.49
N GLU A 620 22.44 -8.11 40.90
CA GLU A 620 22.99 -9.30 41.53
C GLU A 620 24.32 -9.02 42.23
N LEU A 621 24.56 -9.73 43.34
CA LEU A 621 25.86 -9.83 43.97
C LEU A 621 26.27 -11.30 44.06
N HIS A 622 27.43 -11.62 43.48
CA HIS A 622 27.94 -13.00 43.46
C HIS A 622 28.86 -13.18 44.67
N VAL A 623 28.35 -13.83 45.71
CA VAL A 623 29.03 -13.97 47.00
C VAL A 623 29.02 -15.41 47.48
N LYS A 624 30.10 -15.82 48.16
CA LYS A 624 30.14 -17.15 48.75
C LYS A 624 29.28 -17.16 50.00
N LEU A 625 28.50 -18.22 50.17
CA LEU A 625 27.55 -18.33 51.28
C LEU A 625 28.22 -18.17 52.66
N HIS A 626 29.43 -18.69 52.85
CA HIS A 626 30.15 -18.56 54.12
C HIS A 626 30.62 -17.11 54.43
N GLU A 627 30.77 -16.26 53.40
CA GLU A 627 31.13 -14.84 53.58
C GLU A 627 29.93 -14.01 54.06
N CYS A 628 28.70 -14.50 53.84
CA CYS A 628 27.46 -13.79 54.17
C CYS A 628 27.11 -13.85 55.66
N PHE A 629 27.64 -14.80 56.44
CA PHE A 629 27.29 -14.95 57.87
C PHE A 629 27.65 -13.77 58.76
N ARG A 630 28.61 -12.95 58.30
CA ARG A 630 29.02 -11.70 58.95
C ARG A 630 28.09 -10.53 58.69
N LEU A 631 27.16 -10.64 57.74
CA LEU A 631 26.19 -9.60 57.45
C LEU A 631 25.12 -9.54 58.54
N ALA A 632 24.93 -8.35 59.09
CA ALA A 632 23.82 -8.05 59.99
C ALA A 632 22.51 -7.85 59.20
N GLU A 633 22.57 -7.15 58.08
CA GLU A 633 21.42 -6.77 57.25
C GLU A 633 21.64 -7.14 55.78
N HIS A 634 20.54 -7.26 55.04
CA HIS A 634 20.58 -7.53 53.61
C HIS A 634 20.91 -6.22 52.85
N PRO A 635 21.91 -6.19 51.95
CA PRO A 635 22.25 -4.99 51.20
C PRO A 635 21.11 -4.54 50.28
N THR A 636 20.92 -3.22 50.22
CA THR A 636 19.92 -2.56 49.37
C THR A 636 20.53 -1.40 48.61
N LEU A 637 19.87 -1.00 47.53
CA LEU A 637 20.21 0.13 46.67
C LEU A 637 19.08 1.16 46.71
N CYS A 638 19.35 2.36 46.17
CA CYS A 638 18.36 3.43 46.08
C CYS A 638 17.71 3.75 47.44
N GLU A 639 18.52 3.89 48.50
CA GLU A 639 18.07 4.21 49.86
C GLU A 639 17.08 3.16 50.44
N GLY A 640 17.33 1.87 50.21
CA GLY A 640 16.50 0.79 50.74
C GLY A 640 15.32 0.39 49.85
N LYS A 641 15.11 1.06 48.71
CA LYS A 641 13.96 0.80 47.83
C LYS A 641 14.14 -0.44 46.94
N HIS A 642 15.37 -0.86 46.69
CA HIS A 642 15.67 -2.00 45.80
C HIS A 642 16.63 -2.97 46.47
N ILE A 643 16.30 -4.26 46.46
CA ILE A 643 17.16 -5.31 47.06
C ILE A 643 18.30 -5.69 46.11
N VAL A 644 19.44 -6.09 46.69
CA VAL A 644 20.53 -6.74 45.93
C VAL A 644 20.35 -8.24 46.00
N ARG A 645 20.06 -8.91 44.88
CA ARG A 645 19.88 -10.37 44.84
C ARG A 645 21.22 -11.07 45.00
N PHE A 646 21.37 -11.91 46.02
CA PHE A 646 22.56 -12.74 46.15
C PHE A 646 22.47 -13.94 45.24
N LYS A 647 23.50 -14.13 44.42
CA LYS A 647 23.80 -15.43 43.81
C LYS A 647 24.78 -16.15 44.73
N LEU A 648 24.23 -16.99 45.61
CA LEU A 648 25.01 -17.67 46.63
C LEU A 648 25.89 -18.74 46.00
N LEU A 649 27.19 -18.66 46.25
CA LEU A 649 28.19 -19.58 45.72
C LEU A 649 28.75 -20.48 46.82
N ASN A 650 29.17 -21.68 46.43
CA ASN A 650 29.98 -22.54 47.29
C ASN A 650 31.47 -22.13 47.23
N PRO A 651 32.36 -22.73 48.05
CA PRO A 651 33.79 -22.42 48.06
C PRO A 651 34.51 -22.63 46.71
N LYS A 652 33.91 -23.41 45.79
CA LYS A 652 34.41 -23.67 44.42
C LYS A 652 33.69 -22.82 43.37
N ASN A 653 33.07 -21.70 43.75
CA ASN A 653 32.36 -20.76 42.89
C ASN A 653 31.18 -21.36 42.08
N LYS A 654 30.62 -22.49 42.52
CA LYS A 654 29.39 -23.03 41.93
C LYS A 654 28.16 -22.47 42.64
N LYS A 655 27.14 -22.11 41.85
CA LYS A 655 25.85 -21.63 42.36
C LYS A 655 25.22 -22.67 43.29
N ILE A 656 24.77 -22.20 44.46
CA ILE A 656 23.92 -22.93 45.40
C ILE A 656 22.48 -22.54 45.13
N ASP A 657 22.14 -21.27 45.41
CA ASP A 657 20.78 -20.74 45.27
C ASP A 657 20.81 -19.21 45.07
N PHE A 658 19.63 -18.61 44.86
CA PHE A 658 19.43 -17.17 44.96
C PHE A 658 18.86 -16.78 46.33
N CYS A 659 19.17 -15.58 46.80
CA CYS A 659 18.67 -15.05 48.06
C CYS A 659 18.38 -13.56 47.94
N ASP A 660 17.12 -13.19 48.18
CA ASP A 660 16.64 -11.80 48.14
C ASP A 660 16.46 -11.19 49.54
N ASP A 661 16.53 -12.02 50.58
CA ASP A 661 16.43 -11.64 52.00
C ASP A 661 17.33 -12.56 52.83
N TRP A 662 18.51 -12.04 53.19
CA TRP A 662 19.53 -12.76 53.94
C TRP A 662 19.07 -13.22 55.34
N PRO A 663 18.49 -12.34 56.20
CA PRO A 663 17.92 -12.76 57.47
C PRO A 663 16.94 -13.94 57.35
N THR A 664 16.00 -13.87 56.41
CA THR A 664 15.01 -14.94 56.20
C THR A 664 15.67 -16.22 55.67
N PHE A 665 16.59 -16.11 54.72
CA PHE A 665 17.34 -17.25 54.19
C PHE A 665 18.14 -17.96 55.28
N LYS A 666 18.84 -17.21 56.15
CA LYS A 666 19.63 -17.74 57.27
C LYS A 666 18.76 -18.53 58.26
N GLN A 667 17.53 -18.07 58.51
CA GLN A 667 16.61 -18.71 59.46
C GLN A 667 15.87 -19.91 58.87
N ARG A 668 15.41 -19.83 57.61
CA ARG A 668 14.47 -20.81 57.03
C ARG A 668 15.10 -21.78 56.04
N GLU A 669 15.95 -21.29 55.14
CA GLU A 669 16.47 -22.09 54.01
C GLU A 669 17.83 -22.72 54.33
N TYR A 670 18.74 -21.96 54.95
CA TYR A 670 20.08 -22.44 55.29
C TYR A 670 20.10 -23.75 56.11
N PRO A 671 19.24 -23.96 57.15
CA PRO A 671 19.23 -25.21 57.90
C PRO A 671 19.00 -26.46 57.04
N ARG A 672 18.28 -26.33 55.92
CA ARG A 672 17.93 -27.43 55.01
C ARG A 672 19.13 -27.88 54.17
N ILE A 673 20.00 -26.94 53.77
CA ILE A 673 21.18 -27.18 52.94
C ILE A 673 22.48 -27.37 53.74
N ARG A 674 22.47 -27.02 55.04
CA ARG A 674 23.66 -27.05 55.91
C ARG A 674 24.36 -28.40 55.96
N LYS A 675 23.61 -29.50 56.13
CA LYS A 675 24.17 -30.85 56.30
C LYS A 675 24.98 -31.29 55.08
N ASP A 676 24.44 -31.01 53.88
CA ASP A 676 25.07 -31.35 52.61
C ASP A 676 26.31 -30.49 52.32
N LEU A 677 26.26 -29.20 52.69
CA LEU A 677 27.40 -28.29 52.54
C LEU A 677 28.55 -28.66 53.48
N LEU A 678 28.24 -29.03 54.72
CA LEU A 678 29.24 -29.49 55.69
C LEU A 678 29.91 -30.79 55.24
N ALA A 679 29.12 -31.74 54.70
CA ALA A 679 29.64 -33.00 54.16
C ALA A 679 30.57 -32.80 52.95
N LYS A 680 30.22 -31.85 52.06
CA LYS A 680 31.02 -31.56 50.85
C LYS A 680 32.23 -30.66 51.12
N PHE A 681 32.17 -29.82 52.16
CA PHE A 681 33.20 -28.83 52.49
C PHE A 681 33.44 -28.76 54.01
N PRO A 682 34.07 -29.79 54.61
CA PRO A 682 34.19 -29.93 56.07
C PRO A 682 35.15 -28.93 56.75
N GLY A 683 35.94 -28.17 55.98
CA GLY A 683 36.91 -27.17 56.50
C GLY A 683 36.46 -25.71 56.40
N VAL A 684 35.21 -25.45 56.03
CA VAL A 684 34.69 -24.08 55.85
C VAL A 684 33.81 -23.70 57.05
N GLY A 685 34.01 -22.47 57.55
CA GLY A 685 33.18 -21.89 58.62
C GLY A 685 31.77 -21.62 58.12
N TRP A 686 30.87 -22.59 58.30
CA TRP A 686 29.45 -22.48 57.98
C TRP A 686 28.65 -21.95 59.18
N VAL A 687 29.07 -20.83 59.77
CA VAL A 687 28.45 -20.26 60.98
C VAL A 687 28.52 -18.74 60.97
#